data_AF-A0A2N2YRC6-F1
#
_entry.id   AF-A0A2N2YRC6-F1
#
_cell.length_a   1.000
_cell.length_b   1.000
_cell.length_c   1.000
_cell.angle_alpha   90.00
_cell.angle_beta   90.00
_cell.angle_gamma   90.00
#
_symmetry.space_group_name_H-M   'P 1'
#
loop_
_entity.id
_entity.type
_entity.pdbx_description
1 polymer ?
#
loop_
_entity_poly.entity_id
_entity_poly.type
_entity_poly.pdbx_seq_one_letter_code
_entity_poly.pdbx_strand_id
1 'polypeptide(L)'
;MRSFSKYLLMAILLLTIGFGAIAQEVKKTLGVADYPKWKRIVSTNLSDDGNWMTYSYRPNDGDDTLHIKNIETGKLFSDPYCSNPIFSSNSKWIVYQKNLTKKESDKLRKSKKEVYSKGVLLNLETGKKNEWAKIKSIGFSPSSDYMIIKKEKDNKEIDGSDLLIKNLSDNKIMNIGNVSDFKFNKQGTLLAYIIDADSKAGNGIYLMDLLKGNITPLDTDTTSYSKLTWDDEMLYRNEWGSKGTALAVLKGNTPDTTEQRINSLIVFSGLNSAKPQKIAYIPDDDKNFPEGYILSEKGNLSFSLDNKRLVISIKEQNKKEKLSRDTIANVDVWHWDDEDIQSVQMRRASREENSTYTAILHLDKMDFVQLSSDDMRYISLNRNADQAIGGDPKPYISDTNWGGGFNDYYFIDTKTGSKKLIEKKVGRSMGLSPQGTYFLFFKEGHFFTYDMMKKNLSNISRSVNVSFIDINEDHPYENPSYGIAGWSKDGKSVYVNHLYDLWSLALDGSGGYNLTGNYGTTNEIELRIAQTSSEPFLDLSIENYLSAYGEWTKKSGYFKLNDGKNPQELIFTDYSFGRLSKATNANRFLFSRESFIDFPDYYTSDSKFNKVIKQTDANPQQTEYKWGNRILIEFKNKQGDRLQGTLTLPANYEKGKKYPMLVYFYEKVSNQHNRYSMPAYDDRPHMSEYASDGYLVLMPDIKYYEG
;
A
#
# COMPACT_ATOMS: atom_id res chain seq x y z
N MET A 1 13.84 86.77 11.38
CA MET A 1 14.58 85.50 11.14
C MET A 1 13.90 84.28 11.79
N ARG A 2 12.63 83.96 11.44
CA ARG A 2 11.94 82.74 11.92
C ARG A 2 11.12 82.00 10.85
N SER A 3 11.13 82.48 9.60
CA SER A 3 10.38 81.87 8.49
C SER A 3 11.24 80.98 7.57
N PHE A 4 12.55 81.23 7.50
CA PHE A 4 13.44 80.49 6.58
C PHE A 4 13.84 79.07 7.07
N SER A 5 13.68 78.77 8.36
CA SER A 5 14.08 77.47 8.92
C SER A 5 13.03 76.36 8.73
N LYS A 6 11.74 76.71 8.53
CA LYS A 6 10.67 75.71 8.35
C LYS A 6 10.60 75.14 6.93
N TYR A 7 10.95 75.92 5.92
CA TYR A 7 10.94 75.44 4.53
C TYR A 7 12.18 74.60 4.17
N LEU A 8 13.31 74.81 4.85
CA LEU A 8 14.51 73.99 4.67
C LEU A 8 14.36 72.59 5.31
N LEU A 9 13.70 72.49 6.47
CA LEU A 9 13.41 71.18 7.08
C LEU A 9 12.35 70.38 6.30
N MET A 10 11.38 71.05 5.68
CA MET A 10 10.35 70.35 4.89
C MET A 10 10.87 69.91 3.52
N ALA A 11 11.84 70.63 2.93
CA ALA A 11 12.53 70.19 1.71
C ALA A 11 13.49 69.01 1.97
N ILE A 12 14.13 68.94 3.14
CA ILE A 12 15.00 67.81 3.51
C ILE A 12 14.17 66.56 3.88
N LEU A 13 12.97 66.73 4.46
CA LEU A 13 12.06 65.61 4.76
C LEU A 13 11.32 65.05 3.52
N LEU A 14 11.17 65.87 2.46
CA LEU A 14 10.62 65.42 1.17
C LEU A 14 11.67 64.81 0.24
N LEU A 15 12.97 65.06 0.47
CA LEU A 15 14.07 64.40 -0.26
C LEU A 15 14.47 63.04 0.32
N THR A 16 14.09 62.70 1.56
CA THR A 16 14.34 61.37 2.16
C THR A 16 13.23 60.35 1.90
N ILE A 17 12.11 60.75 1.29
CA ILE A 17 11.01 59.84 0.89
C ILE A 17 11.18 59.34 -0.56
N GLY A 18 12.18 59.86 -1.30
CA GLY A 18 12.40 59.55 -2.73
C GLY A 18 13.38 58.42 -3.06
N PHE A 19 14.03 57.78 -2.08
CA PHE A 19 14.97 56.67 -2.31
C PHE A 19 14.70 55.48 -1.39
N GLY A 20 13.42 55.11 -1.23
CA GLY A 20 13.08 53.71 -1.01
C GLY A 20 13.30 52.98 -2.33
N ALA A 21 14.55 52.73 -2.72
CA ALA A 21 14.82 51.72 -3.72
C ALA A 21 14.19 50.44 -3.19
N ILE A 22 13.06 50.05 -3.77
CA ILE A 22 12.62 48.66 -3.73
C ILE A 22 13.80 47.92 -4.38
N ALA A 23 14.71 47.42 -3.55
CA ALA A 23 15.65 46.42 -3.99
C ALA A 23 14.77 45.27 -4.45
N GLN A 24 14.52 45.20 -5.76
CA GLN A 24 13.92 44.04 -6.38
C GLN A 24 14.89 42.91 -6.05
N GLU A 25 14.51 42.08 -5.07
CA GLU A 25 15.35 40.98 -4.63
C GLU A 25 15.61 40.10 -5.86
N VAL A 26 16.86 40.09 -6.31
CA VAL A 26 17.25 39.40 -7.53
C VAL A 26 17.14 37.90 -7.26
N LYS A 27 16.09 37.29 -7.78
CA LYS A 27 15.86 35.84 -7.67
C LYS A 27 17.08 35.07 -8.18
N LYS A 28 17.49 34.06 -7.42
CA LYS A 28 18.63 33.18 -7.71
C LYS A 28 18.28 32.22 -8.85
N THR A 29 19.27 31.88 -9.65
CA THR A 29 19.16 30.72 -10.56
C THR A 29 19.27 29.45 -9.70
N LEU A 30 18.33 28.53 -9.86
CA LEU A 30 18.34 27.22 -9.20
C LEU A 30 19.47 26.37 -9.77
N GLY A 31 20.21 25.66 -8.90
CA GLY A 31 21.17 24.64 -9.34
C GLY A 31 21.31 23.49 -8.33
N VAL A 32 22.08 22.47 -8.71
CA VAL A 32 22.29 21.25 -7.90
C VAL A 32 22.74 21.53 -6.45
N ALA A 33 23.52 22.58 -6.21
CA ALA A 33 23.97 22.96 -4.87
C ALA A 33 22.83 23.38 -3.93
N ASP A 34 21.67 23.75 -4.48
CA ASP A 34 20.50 24.16 -3.72
C ASP A 34 19.56 23.00 -3.37
N TYR A 35 19.70 21.85 -4.06
CA TYR A 35 18.82 20.69 -3.89
C TYR A 35 18.68 20.22 -2.43
N PRO A 36 19.71 20.22 -1.57
CA PRO A 36 19.56 19.81 -0.17
C PRO A 36 18.50 20.60 0.61
N LYS A 37 18.16 21.82 0.18
CA LYS A 37 17.15 22.67 0.85
C LYS A 37 15.72 22.20 0.61
N TRP A 38 15.48 21.42 -0.45
CA TRP A 38 14.15 20.97 -0.84
C TRP A 38 13.67 19.78 -0.02
N LYS A 39 12.38 19.81 0.31
CA LYS A 39 11.71 18.84 1.17
C LYS A 39 10.51 18.21 0.47
N ARG A 40 10.29 16.92 0.68
CA ARG A 40 9.06 16.20 0.35
C ARG A 40 8.15 16.13 1.56
N ILE A 41 6.86 15.94 1.33
CA ILE A 41 5.90 15.59 2.38
C ILE A 41 5.66 14.08 2.35
N VAL A 42 5.81 13.42 3.49
CA VAL A 42 5.56 11.97 3.68
C VAL A 42 4.75 11.74 4.95
N SER A 43 4.41 10.50 5.28
CA SER A 43 3.74 10.12 6.55
C SER A 43 2.43 10.89 6.83
N THR A 44 1.64 11.13 5.78
CA THR A 44 0.38 11.88 5.88
C THR A 44 -0.76 10.98 6.32
N ASN A 45 -1.35 11.26 7.48
CA ASN A 45 -2.53 10.57 8.00
C ASN A 45 -3.54 11.58 8.54
N LEU A 46 -4.81 11.20 8.55
CA LEU A 46 -5.91 11.95 9.16
C LEU A 46 -6.46 11.12 10.33
N SER A 47 -6.74 11.75 11.48
CA SER A 47 -7.37 11.07 12.61
C SER A 47 -8.82 10.69 12.28
N ASP A 48 -9.36 9.70 12.99
CA ASP A 48 -10.72 9.20 12.75
C ASP A 48 -11.78 10.30 12.90
N ASP A 49 -11.60 11.25 13.82
CA ASP A 49 -12.47 12.43 13.99
C ASP A 49 -12.18 13.59 13.01
N GLY A 50 -11.14 13.48 12.19
CA GLY A 50 -10.68 14.50 11.26
C GLY A 50 -10.03 15.73 11.92
N ASN A 51 -9.89 15.80 13.24
CA ASN A 51 -9.36 17.00 13.90
C ASN A 51 -7.85 17.12 13.83
N TRP A 52 -7.15 16.01 13.64
CA TRP A 52 -5.69 15.95 13.59
C TRP A 52 -5.21 15.37 12.28
N MET A 53 -4.10 15.90 11.78
CA MET A 53 -3.33 15.28 10.71
C MET A 53 -1.87 15.12 11.11
N THR A 54 -1.21 14.15 10.50
CA THR A 54 0.25 14.08 10.48
C THR A 54 0.80 14.42 9.12
N TYR A 55 2.05 14.86 9.10
CA TYR A 55 2.88 14.94 7.91
C TYR A 55 4.34 15.01 8.37
N SER A 56 5.27 14.46 7.60
CA SER A 56 6.70 14.65 7.83
C SER A 56 7.32 15.42 6.69
N TYR A 57 8.18 16.38 7.02
CA TYR A 57 9.07 16.98 6.03
C TYR A 57 10.33 16.14 5.90
N ARG A 58 10.52 15.55 4.72
CA ARG A 58 11.69 14.76 4.34
C ARG A 58 12.60 15.60 3.44
N PRO A 59 13.71 16.15 3.94
CA PRO A 59 14.67 16.85 3.08
C PRO A 59 15.31 15.89 2.08
N ASN A 60 15.86 16.44 0.98
CA ASN A 60 16.67 15.65 0.03
C ASN A 60 17.93 15.06 0.70
N ASP A 61 18.46 15.73 1.72
CA ASP A 61 19.53 15.25 2.58
C ASP A 61 19.19 15.51 4.05
N GLY A 62 19.36 14.49 4.90
CA GLY A 62 19.00 14.51 6.32
C GLY A 62 17.76 13.70 6.67
N ASP A 63 17.29 13.89 7.91
CA ASP A 63 16.26 13.07 8.52
C ASP A 63 14.88 13.75 8.52
N ASP A 64 13.83 12.92 8.53
CA ASP A 64 12.45 13.37 8.56
C ASP A 64 12.14 14.16 9.85
N THR A 65 11.37 15.24 9.72
CA THR A 65 10.73 15.90 10.86
C THR A 65 9.22 15.66 10.83
N LEU A 66 8.70 14.91 11.80
CA LEU A 66 7.29 14.64 11.95
C LEU A 66 6.57 15.84 12.55
N HIS A 67 5.44 16.19 11.95
CA HIS A 67 4.50 17.20 12.39
C HIS A 67 3.14 16.57 12.66
N ILE A 68 2.52 16.97 13.77
CA ILE A 68 1.20 16.51 14.21
C ILE A 68 0.38 17.76 14.48
N LYS A 69 -0.57 18.05 13.59
CA LYS A 69 -1.27 19.33 13.53
C LYS A 69 -2.75 19.13 13.77
N ASN A 70 -3.32 19.90 14.69
CA ASN A 70 -4.75 20.06 14.79
C ASN A 70 -5.23 21.01 13.68
N ILE A 71 -6.13 20.52 12.83
CA ILE A 71 -6.57 21.21 11.61
C ILE A 71 -7.38 22.47 11.92
N GLU A 72 -8.20 22.46 12.98
CA GLU A 72 -9.07 23.59 13.35
C GLU A 72 -8.34 24.66 14.14
N THR A 73 -7.59 24.26 15.17
CA THR A 73 -6.93 25.19 16.10
C THR A 73 -5.54 25.61 15.64
N GLY A 74 -4.94 24.90 14.68
CA GLY A 74 -3.55 25.09 14.26
C GLY A 74 -2.50 24.61 15.26
N LYS A 75 -2.91 24.02 16.40
CA LYS A 75 -1.98 23.46 17.39
C LYS A 75 -1.05 22.45 16.73
N LEU A 76 0.25 22.63 16.89
CA LEU A 76 1.27 21.86 16.19
C LEU A 76 2.28 21.26 17.17
N PHE A 77 2.51 19.96 17.06
CA PHE A 77 3.67 19.28 17.64
C PHE A 77 4.64 18.91 16.53
N SER A 78 5.94 19.08 16.79
CA SER A 78 7.01 18.72 15.86
C SER A 78 8.06 17.88 16.56
N ASP A 79 8.52 16.80 15.93
CA ASP A 79 9.56 15.93 16.47
C ASP A 79 10.48 15.42 15.34
N PRO A 80 11.80 15.72 15.37
CA PRO A 80 12.73 15.26 14.36
C PRO A 80 13.06 13.77 14.52
N TYR A 81 13.57 13.16 13.45
CA TYR A 81 13.96 11.74 13.38
C TYR A 81 12.78 10.78 13.62
N CYS A 82 11.55 11.21 13.34
CA CYS A 82 10.34 10.46 13.66
C CYS A 82 9.60 9.95 12.42
N SER A 83 9.06 8.74 12.50
CA SER A 83 8.37 8.04 11.42
C SER A 83 7.22 7.16 11.95
N ASN A 84 6.43 6.60 11.05
CA ASN A 84 5.34 5.65 11.34
C ASN A 84 4.29 6.16 12.37
N PRO A 85 3.70 7.36 12.18
CA PRO A 85 2.66 7.85 13.07
C PRO A 85 1.36 7.05 12.93
N ILE A 86 0.76 6.67 14.06
CA ILE A 86 -0.53 5.97 14.15
C ILE A 86 -1.41 6.66 15.19
N PHE A 87 -2.58 7.16 14.79
CA PHE A 87 -3.58 7.69 15.72
C PHE A 87 -4.33 6.56 16.44
N SER A 88 -4.73 6.80 17.69
CA SER A 88 -5.73 5.95 18.34
C SER A 88 -7.10 6.18 17.70
N SER A 89 -7.98 5.17 17.72
CA SER A 89 -9.35 5.24 17.17
C SER A 89 -10.18 6.39 17.78
N ASN A 90 -9.96 6.67 19.08
CA ASN A 90 -10.60 7.78 19.78
C ASN A 90 -9.95 9.16 19.53
N SER A 91 -8.92 9.23 18.67
CA SER A 91 -8.21 10.46 18.28
C SER A 91 -7.60 11.27 19.45
N LYS A 92 -7.41 10.66 20.63
CA LYS A 92 -6.80 11.30 21.81
C LYS A 92 -5.28 11.10 21.89
N TRP A 93 -4.78 10.05 21.26
CA TRP A 93 -3.39 9.61 21.34
C TRP A 93 -2.81 9.39 19.95
N ILE A 94 -1.49 9.48 19.88
CA ILE A 94 -0.72 9.07 18.71
C ILE A 94 0.55 8.37 19.17
N VAL A 95 0.91 7.29 18.48
CA VAL A 95 2.22 6.66 18.62
C VAL A 95 3.07 6.87 17.37
N TYR A 96 4.38 6.93 17.55
CA TYR A 96 5.36 7.01 16.45
C TYR A 96 6.70 6.45 16.89
N GLN A 97 7.55 6.15 15.91
CA GLN A 97 8.92 5.69 16.12
C GLN A 97 9.90 6.84 15.95
N LYS A 98 10.89 6.93 16.86
CA LYS A 98 11.97 7.92 16.84
C LYS A 98 13.31 7.23 16.66
N ASN A 99 13.95 7.47 15.52
CA ASN A 99 15.29 6.99 15.21
C ASN A 99 16.34 7.79 15.98
N LEU A 100 17.50 7.16 16.18
CA LEU A 100 18.65 7.83 16.77
C LEU A 100 19.30 8.74 15.73
N THR A 101 19.91 9.83 16.21
CA THR A 101 20.70 10.72 15.35
C THR A 101 21.88 9.96 14.73
N LYS A 102 22.42 10.46 13.62
CA LYS A 102 23.64 9.90 12.99
C LYS A 102 24.79 9.76 14.00
N LYS A 103 25.01 10.78 14.83
CA LYS A 103 26.05 10.79 15.87
C LYS A 103 25.85 9.69 16.92
N GLU A 104 24.62 9.48 17.37
CA GLU A 104 24.29 8.42 18.33
C GLU A 104 24.44 7.03 17.69
N SER A 105 23.95 6.87 16.46
CA SER A 105 24.06 5.64 15.69
C SER A 105 25.52 5.26 15.44
N ASP A 106 26.37 6.22 15.05
CA ASP A 106 27.79 6.00 14.82
C ASP A 106 28.54 5.69 16.12
N LYS A 107 28.14 6.28 17.25
CA LYS A 107 28.67 5.90 18.56
C LYS A 107 28.35 4.45 18.90
N LEU A 108 27.11 4.00 18.67
CA LEU A 108 26.72 2.61 18.90
C LEU A 108 27.49 1.66 18.00
N ARG A 109 27.58 1.95 16.69
CA ARG A 109 28.36 1.16 15.73
C ARG A 109 29.84 1.06 16.13
N LYS A 110 30.49 2.17 16.50
CA LYS A 110 31.88 2.17 16.98
C LYS A 110 32.06 1.35 18.26
N SER A 111 31.05 1.30 19.12
CA SER A 111 31.02 0.44 20.31
C SER A 111 30.50 -0.97 20.03
N LYS A 112 30.32 -1.38 18.76
CA LYS A 112 29.74 -2.69 18.35
C LYS A 112 28.38 -2.99 19.00
N LYS A 113 27.60 -1.96 19.29
CA LYS A 113 26.22 -2.06 19.78
C LYS A 113 25.24 -1.87 18.62
N GLU A 114 24.10 -2.53 18.70
CA GLU A 114 23.06 -2.40 17.70
C GLU A 114 22.40 -1.02 17.75
N VAL A 115 22.12 -0.48 16.56
CA VAL A 115 21.34 0.74 16.40
C VAL A 115 19.87 0.37 16.57
N TYR A 116 19.15 1.15 17.36
CA TYR A 116 17.76 0.87 17.71
C TYR A 116 16.90 2.13 17.54
N SER A 117 15.59 1.96 17.63
CA SER A 117 14.63 3.08 17.67
C SER A 117 13.92 3.17 19.01
N LYS A 118 13.36 4.35 19.30
CA LYS A 118 12.50 4.60 20.46
C LYS A 118 11.03 4.62 20.01
N GLY A 119 10.13 4.18 20.87
CA GLY A 119 8.69 4.37 20.71
C GLY A 119 8.25 5.60 21.49
N VAL A 120 7.36 6.40 20.91
CA VAL A 120 6.81 7.59 21.54
C VAL A 120 5.30 7.49 21.58
N LEU A 121 4.69 7.76 22.73
CA LEU A 121 3.26 8.01 22.89
C LEU A 121 3.07 9.49 23.21
N LEU A 122 2.21 10.17 22.46
CA LEU A 122 1.83 11.55 22.69
C LEU A 122 0.32 11.66 22.96
N ASN A 123 -0.03 12.31 24.06
CA ASN A 123 -1.40 12.75 24.31
C ASN A 123 -1.65 14.06 23.56
N LEU A 124 -2.62 14.09 22.64
CA LEU A 124 -2.84 15.22 21.74
C LEU A 124 -3.47 16.44 22.44
N GLU A 125 -4.24 16.19 23.51
CA GLU A 125 -4.88 17.22 24.32
C GLU A 125 -3.87 17.94 25.22
N THR A 126 -3.14 17.18 26.05
CA THR A 126 -2.21 17.71 27.05
C THR A 126 -0.80 17.99 26.51
N GLY A 127 -0.41 17.37 25.39
CA GLY A 127 0.96 17.44 24.87
C GLY A 127 1.98 16.56 25.62
N LYS A 128 1.55 15.79 26.63
CA LYS A 128 2.44 14.92 27.40
C LYS A 128 2.98 13.78 26.54
N LYS A 129 4.31 13.58 26.59
CA LYS A 129 5.02 12.50 25.89
C LYS A 129 5.54 11.42 26.85
N ASN A 130 5.51 10.18 26.40
CA ASN A 130 6.20 9.05 27.02
C ASN A 130 7.08 8.36 25.96
N GLU A 131 8.32 8.02 26.32
CA GLU A 131 9.28 7.39 25.41
C GLU A 131 9.79 6.06 25.97
N TRP A 132 10.00 5.07 25.09
CA TRP A 132 10.61 3.78 25.41
C TRP A 132 11.74 3.49 24.43
N ALA A 133 12.95 3.24 24.91
CA ALA A 133 14.10 2.91 24.06
C ALA A 133 14.07 1.46 23.56
N LYS A 134 14.88 1.12 22.55
CA LYS A 134 15.07 -0.26 22.05
C LYS A 134 13.75 -0.97 21.72
N ILE A 135 12.91 -0.34 20.92
CA ILE A 135 11.67 -0.97 20.45
C ILE A 135 11.88 -1.55 19.07
N LYS A 136 11.23 -2.67 18.81
CA LYS A 136 11.02 -3.25 17.48
C LYS A 136 9.76 -2.66 16.84
N SER A 137 8.67 -2.54 17.60
CA SER A 137 7.41 -1.95 17.13
C SER A 137 6.59 -1.33 18.26
N ILE A 138 5.67 -0.44 17.89
CA ILE A 138 4.71 0.21 18.77
C ILE A 138 3.37 0.35 18.04
N GLY A 139 2.25 0.19 18.74
CA GLY A 139 0.92 0.27 18.12
C GLY A 139 -0.20 0.25 19.15
N PHE A 140 -1.44 0.25 18.67
CA PHE A 140 -2.64 0.16 19.49
C PHE A 140 -3.34 -1.20 19.30
N SER A 141 -4.11 -1.63 20.29
CA SER A 141 -5.16 -2.62 20.08
C SER A 141 -6.20 -2.08 19.08
N PRO A 142 -6.99 -2.95 18.42
CA PRO A 142 -8.04 -2.49 17.49
C PRO A 142 -9.01 -1.46 18.10
N SER A 143 -9.38 -1.61 19.37
CA SER A 143 -10.20 -0.64 20.11
C SER A 143 -9.45 0.61 20.56
N SER A 144 -8.11 0.59 20.53
CA SER A 144 -7.22 1.60 21.11
C SER A 144 -7.41 1.86 22.61
N ASP A 145 -7.90 0.88 23.37
CA ASP A 145 -7.87 0.93 24.84
C ASP A 145 -6.47 0.60 25.39
N TYR A 146 -5.73 -0.22 24.64
CA TYR A 146 -4.38 -0.66 24.97
C TYR A 146 -3.38 -0.18 23.92
N MET A 147 -2.17 0.14 24.39
CA MET A 147 -1.00 0.36 23.56
C MET A 147 0.00 -0.76 23.81
N ILE A 148 0.61 -1.25 22.74
CA ILE A 148 1.62 -2.31 22.77
C ILE A 148 2.98 -1.79 22.34
N ILE A 149 4.03 -2.28 23.00
CA ILE A 149 5.42 -2.01 22.60
C ILE A 149 6.15 -3.34 22.57
N LYS A 150 6.60 -3.74 21.38
CA LYS A 150 7.49 -4.87 21.22
C LYS A 150 8.93 -4.41 21.34
N LYS A 151 9.70 -5.01 22.23
CA LYS A 151 11.12 -4.69 22.43
C LYS A 151 12.01 -5.39 21.42
N GLU A 152 13.17 -4.80 21.14
CA GLU A 152 14.22 -5.54 20.41
C GLU A 152 14.67 -6.76 21.22
N LYS A 153 15.15 -7.79 20.51
CA LYS A 153 15.69 -8.99 21.15
C LYS A 153 17.04 -8.67 21.79
N ASP A 154 17.25 -9.12 23.03
CA ASP A 154 18.57 -9.02 23.68
C ASP A 154 19.40 -10.30 23.45
N ASN A 155 18.76 -11.47 23.29
CA ASN A 155 19.39 -12.73 22.91
C ASN A 155 19.03 -13.09 21.46
N LYS A 156 20.04 -13.33 20.61
CA LYS A 156 19.87 -13.70 19.21
C LYS A 156 19.56 -15.18 18.99
N GLU A 157 19.77 -16.01 20.01
CA GLU A 157 19.55 -17.46 19.95
C GLU A 157 18.07 -17.84 20.13
N ILE A 158 17.24 -16.91 20.61
CA ILE A 158 15.78 -17.09 20.73
C ILE A 158 15.00 -16.06 19.92
N ASP A 159 13.72 -16.36 19.69
CA ASP A 159 12.79 -15.41 19.08
C ASP A 159 12.09 -14.48 20.09
N GLY A 160 12.13 -14.83 21.37
CA GLY A 160 11.53 -14.08 22.46
C GLY A 160 12.14 -12.70 22.72
N SER A 161 11.28 -11.72 23.03
CA SER A 161 11.67 -10.46 23.68
C SER A 161 10.52 -9.87 24.49
N ASP A 162 10.77 -8.84 25.29
CA ASP A 162 9.74 -8.19 26.09
C ASP A 162 8.60 -7.58 25.25
N LEU A 163 7.37 -7.75 25.72
CA LEU A 163 6.16 -7.10 25.23
C LEU A 163 5.56 -6.26 26.36
N LEU A 164 5.49 -4.95 26.17
CA LEU A 164 4.84 -4.04 27.11
C LEU A 164 3.41 -3.78 26.66
N ILE A 165 2.45 -3.90 27.57
CA ILE A 165 1.04 -3.61 27.36
C ILE A 165 0.64 -2.49 28.30
N LYS A 166 0.32 -1.32 27.74
CA LYS A 166 -0.11 -0.13 28.49
C LYS A 166 -1.61 0.05 28.37
N ASN A 167 -2.33 0.09 29.49
CA ASN A 167 -3.72 0.52 29.53
C ASN A 167 -3.76 2.06 29.45
N LEU A 168 -4.46 2.61 28.46
CA LEU A 168 -4.50 4.07 28.24
C LEU A 168 -5.47 4.81 29.18
N SER A 169 -6.38 4.08 29.85
CA SER A 169 -7.34 4.66 30.78
C SER A 169 -6.73 4.95 32.16
N ASP A 170 -5.95 4.03 32.72
CA ASP A 170 -5.35 4.14 34.06
C ASP A 170 -3.82 4.30 34.06
N ASN A 171 -3.21 4.31 32.87
CA ASN A 171 -1.77 4.45 32.62
C ASN A 171 -0.88 3.30 33.10
N LYS A 172 -1.41 2.20 33.61
CA LYS A 172 -0.59 1.05 34.05
C LYS A 172 0.07 0.34 32.89
N ILE A 173 1.24 -0.25 33.13
CA ILE A 173 2.02 -1.01 32.16
C ILE A 173 2.28 -2.41 32.72
N MET A 174 1.93 -3.43 31.95
CA MET A 174 2.31 -4.82 32.18
C MET A 174 3.50 -5.16 31.26
N ASN A 175 4.50 -5.87 31.78
CA ASN A 175 5.59 -6.44 30.97
C ASN A 175 5.42 -7.96 30.88
N ILE A 176 5.48 -8.51 29.68
CA ILE A 176 5.51 -9.94 29.41
C ILE A 176 6.85 -10.26 28.74
N GLY A 177 7.68 -11.05 29.41
CA GLY A 177 8.99 -11.44 28.90
C GLY A 177 8.92 -12.54 27.83
N ASN A 178 9.98 -12.64 27.02
CA ASN A 178 10.20 -13.74 26.08
C ASN A 178 9.09 -13.98 25.04
N VAL A 179 8.33 -12.96 24.67
CA VAL A 179 7.28 -13.10 23.65
C VAL A 179 7.92 -13.21 22.26
N SER A 180 7.61 -14.19 21.42
CA SER A 180 8.13 -14.25 20.04
C SER A 180 7.15 -13.66 19.02
N ASP A 181 5.85 -13.89 19.24
CA ASP A 181 4.75 -13.43 18.39
C ASP A 181 3.53 -13.08 19.24
N PHE A 182 2.68 -12.17 18.75
CA PHE A 182 1.43 -11.80 19.40
C PHE A 182 0.42 -11.24 18.39
N LYS A 183 -0.88 -11.47 18.62
CA LYS A 183 -1.96 -10.83 17.85
C LYS A 183 -3.20 -10.60 18.70
N PHE A 184 -3.87 -9.49 18.44
CA PHE A 184 -5.24 -9.25 18.92
C PHE A 184 -6.25 -9.90 17.98
N ASN A 185 -7.38 -10.37 18.53
CA ASN A 185 -8.57 -10.54 17.72
C ASN A 185 -9.04 -9.17 17.20
N LYS A 186 -9.76 -9.12 16.07
CA LYS A 186 -10.18 -7.85 15.44
C LYS A 186 -11.06 -6.99 16.33
N GLN A 187 -11.82 -7.59 17.25
CA GLN A 187 -12.60 -6.86 18.25
C GLN A 187 -11.72 -6.16 19.29
N GLY A 188 -10.49 -6.63 19.51
CA GLY A 188 -9.56 -6.09 20.50
C GLY A 188 -9.86 -6.49 21.94
N THR A 189 -10.63 -7.56 22.15
CA THR A 189 -11.00 -8.08 23.47
C THR A 189 -10.04 -9.15 23.99
N LEU A 190 -9.34 -9.83 23.09
CA LEU A 190 -8.40 -10.90 23.40
C LEU A 190 -7.03 -10.62 22.76
N LEU A 191 -5.97 -10.92 23.49
CA LEU A 191 -4.60 -10.95 22.99
C LEU A 191 -4.04 -12.36 23.15
N ALA A 192 -3.67 -12.99 22.04
CA ALA A 192 -2.92 -14.23 22.07
C ALA A 192 -1.44 -13.94 21.80
N TYR A 193 -0.55 -14.61 22.52
CA TYR A 193 0.88 -14.44 22.37
C TYR A 193 1.64 -15.75 22.60
N ILE A 194 2.82 -15.85 21.99
CA ILE A 194 3.72 -16.98 22.07
C ILE A 194 4.90 -16.63 22.94
N ILE A 195 5.26 -17.48 23.89
CA ILE A 195 6.52 -17.42 24.62
C ILE A 195 7.55 -18.33 23.96
N ASP A 196 8.74 -17.78 23.69
CA ASP A 196 9.95 -18.49 23.29
C ASP A 196 11.13 -18.04 24.17
N ALA A 197 11.42 -18.83 25.20
CA ALA A 197 12.45 -18.60 26.19
C ALA A 197 13.70 -19.46 25.93
N ASP A 198 14.84 -19.03 26.47
CA ASP A 198 16.17 -19.61 26.24
C ASP A 198 16.26 -21.11 26.54
N SER A 199 15.80 -21.54 27.72
CA SER A 199 15.77 -22.96 28.10
C SER A 199 14.61 -23.73 27.47
N LYS A 200 13.75 -23.06 26.71
CA LYS A 200 12.42 -23.50 26.25
C LYS A 200 11.47 -23.93 27.37
N ALA A 201 11.89 -23.87 28.64
CA ALA A 201 11.06 -24.23 29.78
C ALA A 201 10.00 -23.14 29.98
N GLY A 202 8.75 -23.47 29.65
CA GLY A 202 7.64 -22.52 29.66
C GLY A 202 7.40 -21.83 28.32
N ASN A 203 7.95 -22.37 27.22
CA ASN A 203 7.44 -22.04 25.90
C ASN A 203 5.96 -22.43 25.81
N GLY A 204 5.19 -21.64 25.08
CA GLY A 204 3.76 -21.89 25.00
C GLY A 204 2.97 -20.79 24.35
N ILE A 205 1.67 -21.06 24.26
CA ILE A 205 0.65 -20.15 23.75
C ILE A 205 -0.18 -19.69 24.92
N TYR A 206 -0.35 -18.38 25.04
CA TYR A 206 -1.06 -17.76 26.15
C TYR A 206 -2.15 -16.84 25.61
N LEU A 207 -3.26 -16.79 26.33
CA LEU A 207 -4.39 -15.94 26.03
C LEU A 207 -4.61 -14.96 27.17
N MET A 208 -4.63 -13.67 26.85
CA MET A 208 -4.98 -12.60 27.78
C MET A 208 -6.38 -12.07 27.43
N ASP A 209 -7.31 -12.17 28.38
CA ASP A 209 -8.59 -11.47 28.34
C ASP A 209 -8.33 -10.02 28.77
N LEU A 210 -8.40 -9.08 27.82
CA LEU A 210 -8.07 -7.68 28.06
C LEU A 210 -9.15 -6.95 28.85
N LEU A 211 -10.35 -7.51 28.97
CA LEU A 211 -11.42 -6.92 29.78
C LEU A 211 -11.31 -7.38 31.24
N LYS A 212 -10.98 -8.66 31.46
CA LYS A 212 -10.87 -9.25 32.81
C LYS A 212 -9.47 -9.15 33.41
N GLY A 213 -8.45 -8.98 32.57
CA GLY A 213 -7.04 -8.99 32.97
C GLY A 213 -6.48 -10.38 33.28
N ASN A 214 -7.21 -11.46 32.96
CA ASN A 214 -6.78 -12.83 33.23
C ASN A 214 -5.89 -13.34 32.09
N ILE A 215 -4.82 -14.06 32.45
CA ILE A 215 -3.93 -14.76 31.52
C ILE A 215 -4.13 -16.26 31.70
N THR A 216 -4.39 -16.96 30.60
CA THR A 216 -4.61 -18.40 30.56
C THR A 216 -3.56 -19.05 29.64
N PRO A 217 -2.71 -19.97 30.14
CA PRO A 217 -1.91 -20.83 29.25
C PRO A 217 -2.84 -21.77 28.48
N LEU A 218 -2.74 -21.77 27.14
CA LEU A 218 -3.53 -22.64 26.26
C LEU A 218 -2.80 -23.94 25.94
N ASP A 219 -1.49 -23.86 25.68
CA ASP A 219 -0.59 -25.00 25.55
C ASP A 219 0.81 -24.58 25.98
N THR A 220 1.52 -25.44 26.69
CA THR A 220 2.90 -25.20 27.14
C THR A 220 3.72 -26.45 26.95
N ASP A 221 4.96 -26.30 26.49
CA ASP A 221 5.88 -27.41 26.25
C ASP A 221 7.33 -26.90 26.25
N THR A 222 8.27 -27.79 25.95
CA THR A 222 9.69 -27.53 25.70
C THR A 222 10.01 -27.37 24.21
N THR A 223 8.99 -27.19 23.37
CA THR A 223 9.09 -27.02 21.92
C THR A 223 9.00 -25.54 21.52
N SER A 224 9.31 -25.22 20.26
CA SER A 224 9.07 -23.90 19.70
C SER A 224 7.67 -23.79 19.10
N TYR A 225 7.10 -22.59 19.14
CA TYR A 225 5.79 -22.28 18.56
C TYR A 225 5.93 -21.14 17.55
N SER A 226 5.06 -21.09 16.55
CA SER A 226 5.09 -20.04 15.51
C SER A 226 3.74 -19.92 14.78
N LYS A 227 3.60 -18.88 13.95
CA LYS A 227 2.42 -18.66 13.09
C LYS A 227 1.12 -18.60 13.88
N LEU A 228 1.00 -17.61 14.74
CA LEU A 228 -0.26 -17.36 15.43
C LEU A 228 -1.28 -16.77 14.45
N THR A 229 -2.46 -17.38 14.31
CA THR A 229 -3.57 -16.80 13.54
C THR A 229 -4.91 -16.89 14.25
N TRP A 230 -5.68 -15.81 14.19
CA TRP A 230 -7.09 -15.79 14.62
C TRP A 230 -8.03 -16.20 13.49
N ASP A 231 -9.23 -16.65 13.84
CA ASP A 231 -10.30 -16.97 12.89
C ASP A 231 -10.96 -15.74 12.25
N ASP A 232 -10.59 -14.54 12.69
CA ASP A 232 -11.12 -13.27 12.21
C ASP A 232 -10.14 -12.46 11.32
N GLU A 233 -8.97 -13.01 10.98
CA GLU A 233 -7.92 -12.25 10.29
C GLU A 233 -8.33 -11.69 8.92
N MET A 234 -9.15 -12.44 8.18
CA MET A 234 -9.66 -12.07 6.86
C MET A 234 -11.01 -11.32 6.90
N LEU A 235 -11.53 -11.01 8.09
CA LEU A 235 -12.77 -10.25 8.17
C LEU A 235 -12.54 -8.83 7.65
N TYR A 236 -13.47 -8.38 6.81
CA TYR A 236 -13.56 -7.00 6.41
C TYR A 236 -14.00 -6.15 7.61
N ARG A 237 -13.75 -4.85 7.56
CA ARG A 237 -13.92 -3.97 8.73
C ARG A 237 -15.38 -3.97 9.21
N ASN A 238 -16.33 -4.00 8.29
CA ASN A 238 -17.76 -4.12 8.59
C ASN A 238 -18.19 -5.47 9.22
N GLU A 239 -17.34 -6.50 9.21
CA GLU A 239 -17.63 -7.82 9.78
C GLU A 239 -16.97 -8.03 11.16
N TRP A 240 -16.12 -7.09 11.61
CA TRP A 240 -15.41 -7.23 12.88
C TRP A 240 -16.36 -7.48 14.06
N GLY A 241 -15.94 -8.37 14.96
CA GLY A 241 -16.75 -8.82 16.10
C GLY A 241 -17.68 -10.00 15.79
N SER A 242 -17.79 -10.44 14.54
CA SER A 242 -18.52 -11.68 14.20
C SER A 242 -17.73 -12.96 14.51
N LYS A 243 -16.41 -12.85 14.69
CA LYS A 243 -15.46 -13.93 14.99
C LYS A 243 -14.38 -13.43 15.98
N GLY A 244 -13.29 -14.19 16.15
CA GLY A 244 -12.20 -13.85 17.06
C GLY A 244 -12.22 -14.70 18.32
N THR A 245 -12.62 -15.97 18.18
CA THR A 245 -12.81 -16.93 19.28
C THR A 245 -12.13 -18.28 19.04
N ALA A 246 -11.41 -18.40 17.93
CA ALA A 246 -10.57 -19.54 17.60
C ALA A 246 -9.17 -19.09 17.19
N LEU A 247 -8.18 -19.94 17.46
CA LEU A 247 -6.76 -19.68 17.24
C LEU A 247 -6.09 -20.92 16.65
N ALA A 248 -5.20 -20.74 15.68
CA ALA A 248 -4.35 -21.80 15.16
C ALA A 248 -2.87 -21.39 15.27
N VAL A 249 -2.02 -22.37 15.62
CA VAL A 249 -0.59 -22.18 15.88
C VAL A 249 0.19 -23.42 15.47
N LEU A 250 1.38 -23.25 14.89
CA LEU A 250 2.32 -24.34 14.63
C LEU A 250 3.22 -24.58 15.86
N LYS A 251 3.43 -25.86 16.21
CA LYS A 251 4.26 -26.31 17.32
C LYS A 251 5.26 -27.35 16.83
N GLY A 252 6.55 -27.17 17.12
CA GLY A 252 7.56 -28.09 16.62
C GLY A 252 8.98 -27.83 17.09
N ASN A 253 9.89 -28.71 16.70
CA ASN A 253 11.33 -28.58 16.90
C ASN A 253 12.07 -28.78 15.58
N THR A 254 13.25 -28.18 15.46
CA THR A 254 14.16 -28.41 14.33
C THR A 254 15.20 -29.45 14.75
N PRO A 255 15.17 -30.67 14.18
CA PRO A 255 16.23 -31.65 14.42
C PRO A 255 17.61 -31.13 13.99
N ASP A 256 18.66 -31.62 14.64
CA ASP A 256 20.04 -31.26 14.30
C ASP A 256 20.47 -31.78 12.93
N THR A 257 19.78 -32.79 12.41
CA THR A 257 20.07 -33.48 11.15
C THR A 257 19.31 -32.92 9.95
N THR A 258 18.33 -32.05 10.15
CA THR A 258 17.45 -31.54 9.09
C THR A 258 17.37 -30.02 9.10
N GLU A 259 17.02 -29.44 7.95
CA GLU A 259 16.97 -27.98 7.77
C GLU A 259 15.68 -27.36 8.33
N GLN A 260 14.54 -28.00 8.08
CA GLN A 260 13.22 -27.44 8.42
C GLN A 260 12.75 -27.94 9.80
N ARG A 261 11.93 -27.12 10.46
CA ARG A 261 11.22 -27.51 11.69
C ARG A 261 10.16 -28.56 11.38
N ILE A 262 10.09 -29.62 12.19
CA ILE A 262 9.00 -30.59 12.14
C ILE A 262 7.87 -30.04 13.01
N ASN A 263 6.79 -29.59 12.38
CA ASN A 263 5.65 -28.96 13.08
C ASN A 263 4.42 -29.87 13.09
N SER A 264 3.70 -29.82 14.20
CA SER A 264 2.28 -30.15 14.31
C SER A 264 1.46 -28.86 14.33
N LEU A 265 0.17 -28.96 14.01
CA LEU A 265 -0.77 -27.85 14.10
C LEU A 265 -1.64 -28.01 15.35
N ILE A 266 -1.80 -26.94 16.13
CA ILE A 266 -2.72 -26.87 17.26
C ILE A 266 -3.80 -25.85 16.96
N VAL A 267 -5.06 -26.24 17.17
CA VAL A 267 -6.21 -25.37 16.98
C VAL A 267 -7.01 -25.32 18.27
N PHE A 268 -7.36 -24.10 18.66
CA PHE A 268 -8.24 -23.82 19.78
C PHE A 268 -9.54 -23.20 19.28
N SER A 269 -10.66 -23.56 19.90
CA SER A 269 -11.97 -22.96 19.63
C SER A 269 -12.74 -22.68 20.92
N GLY A 270 -13.69 -21.75 20.85
CA GLY A 270 -14.46 -21.34 22.02
C GLY A 270 -13.59 -20.67 23.09
N LEU A 271 -12.59 -19.89 22.68
CA LEU A 271 -11.66 -19.19 23.59
C LEU A 271 -12.32 -18.13 24.48
N ASN A 272 -13.55 -17.74 24.15
CA ASN A 272 -14.41 -16.88 24.97
C ASN A 272 -15.27 -17.66 25.99
N SER A 273 -15.21 -18.99 25.99
CA SER A 273 -15.97 -19.86 26.88
C SER A 273 -15.13 -20.35 28.07
N ALA A 274 -15.79 -20.88 29.10
CA ALA A 274 -15.11 -21.45 30.27
C ALA A 274 -14.35 -22.76 29.99
N LYS A 275 -14.61 -23.41 28.84
CA LYS A 275 -14.02 -24.70 28.46
C LYS A 275 -13.61 -24.67 26.98
N PRO A 276 -12.52 -23.98 26.63
CA PRO A 276 -12.02 -23.98 25.25
C PRO A 276 -11.69 -25.40 24.81
N GLN A 277 -11.95 -25.70 23.54
CA GLN A 277 -11.54 -26.96 22.94
C GLN A 277 -10.16 -26.82 22.33
N LYS A 278 -9.37 -27.89 22.40
CA LYS A 278 -8.06 -28.01 21.78
C LYS A 278 -8.06 -29.27 20.91
N ILE A 279 -7.65 -29.12 19.67
CA ILE A 279 -7.42 -30.21 18.72
C ILE A 279 -6.01 -30.06 18.16
N ALA A 280 -5.36 -31.19 17.85
CA ALA A 280 -4.03 -31.22 17.27
C ALA A 280 -4.06 -32.06 15.99
N TYR A 281 -3.29 -31.64 15.00
CA TYR A 281 -3.04 -32.38 13.77
C TYR A 281 -1.54 -32.67 13.66
N ILE A 282 -1.21 -33.96 13.57
CA ILE A 282 0.15 -34.49 13.48
C ILE A 282 0.30 -35.08 12.07
N PRO A 283 1.13 -34.48 11.20
CA PRO A 283 1.27 -34.93 9.81
C PRO A 283 1.58 -36.42 9.65
N ASP A 284 2.44 -36.96 10.52
CA ASP A 284 2.86 -38.37 10.47
C ASP A 284 1.71 -39.38 10.69
N ASP A 285 0.60 -38.94 11.29
CA ASP A 285 -0.58 -39.78 11.51
C ASP A 285 -1.54 -39.80 10.29
N ASP A 286 -1.32 -38.93 9.30
CA ASP A 286 -2.18 -38.77 8.13
C ASP A 286 -1.56 -39.40 6.88
N LYS A 287 -2.20 -40.45 6.38
CA LYS A 287 -1.74 -41.20 5.19
C LYS A 287 -1.79 -40.40 3.89
N ASN A 288 -2.56 -39.32 3.84
CA ASN A 288 -2.62 -38.44 2.68
C ASN A 288 -1.54 -37.35 2.72
N PHE A 289 -0.85 -37.19 3.85
CA PHE A 289 0.26 -36.25 3.95
C PHE A 289 1.48 -36.80 3.19
N PRO A 290 2.12 -36.02 2.30
CA PRO A 290 3.15 -36.54 1.42
C PRO A 290 4.43 -36.91 2.20
N GLU A 291 4.98 -38.09 1.89
CA GLU A 291 6.23 -38.58 2.50
C GLU A 291 7.40 -37.63 2.17
N GLY A 292 8.24 -37.34 3.17
CA GLY A 292 9.38 -36.43 3.03
C GLY A 292 9.04 -34.95 3.16
N TYR A 293 7.78 -34.59 3.40
CA TYR A 293 7.36 -33.20 3.63
C TYR A 293 7.11 -32.91 5.11
N ILE A 294 7.03 -31.63 5.46
CA ILE A 294 6.64 -31.11 6.77
C ILE A 294 5.60 -29.99 6.63
N LEU A 295 4.86 -29.72 7.71
CA LEU A 295 4.11 -28.46 7.85
C LEU A 295 5.10 -27.32 8.06
N SER A 296 5.13 -26.36 7.14
CA SER A 296 6.14 -25.32 7.10
C SER A 296 5.65 -23.99 7.68
N GLU A 297 6.43 -23.42 8.60
CA GLU A 297 6.28 -22.04 9.06
C GLU A 297 6.77 -21.00 8.03
N LYS A 298 7.23 -21.40 6.84
CA LYS A 298 7.59 -20.45 5.79
C LYS A 298 6.36 -19.91 5.04
N GLY A 299 5.28 -20.70 4.98
CA GLY A 299 4.06 -20.35 4.25
C GLY A 299 2.97 -19.71 5.10
N ASN A 300 1.75 -19.69 4.55
CA ASN A 300 0.56 -19.13 5.19
C ASN A 300 -0.10 -20.15 6.14
N LEU A 301 -0.69 -19.66 7.22
CA LEU A 301 -1.63 -20.36 8.10
C LEU A 301 -2.84 -19.46 8.31
N SER A 302 -4.03 -19.87 7.86
CA SER A 302 -5.24 -19.07 8.01
C SER A 302 -6.51 -19.90 8.04
N PHE A 303 -7.50 -19.47 8.83
CA PHE A 303 -8.84 -20.07 8.86
C PHE A 303 -9.65 -19.75 7.60
N SER A 304 -10.53 -20.68 7.22
CA SER A 304 -11.67 -20.39 6.36
C SER A 304 -12.79 -19.65 7.10
N LEU A 305 -13.64 -18.95 6.35
CA LEU A 305 -14.66 -18.06 6.92
C LEU A 305 -15.75 -18.83 7.64
N ASP A 306 -15.95 -20.10 7.31
CA ASP A 306 -16.84 -21.00 8.03
C ASP A 306 -16.15 -21.73 9.21
N ASN A 307 -14.85 -21.49 9.46
CA ASN A 307 -14.00 -22.21 10.42
C ASN A 307 -13.98 -23.74 10.22
N LYS A 308 -14.30 -24.24 9.03
CA LYS A 308 -14.25 -25.68 8.73
C LYS A 308 -12.90 -26.15 8.19
N ARG A 309 -12.06 -25.21 7.74
CA ARG A 309 -10.79 -25.49 7.08
C ARG A 309 -9.68 -24.59 7.60
N LEU A 310 -8.46 -25.12 7.57
CA LEU A 310 -7.25 -24.33 7.65
C LEU A 310 -6.50 -24.40 6.32
N VAL A 311 -6.13 -23.23 5.81
CA VAL A 311 -5.13 -23.12 4.75
C VAL A 311 -3.77 -23.27 5.42
N ILE A 312 -3.04 -24.30 5.02
CA ILE A 312 -1.74 -24.67 5.56
C ILE A 312 -0.71 -24.72 4.43
N SER A 313 0.57 -24.74 4.78
CA SER A 313 1.65 -24.80 3.81
C SER A 313 2.59 -25.96 4.15
N ILE A 314 2.99 -26.71 3.14
CA ILE A 314 3.95 -27.82 3.28
C ILE A 314 5.23 -27.53 2.51
N LYS A 315 6.32 -28.16 2.93
CA LYS A 315 7.61 -28.09 2.24
C LYS A 315 8.36 -29.41 2.40
N GLU A 316 9.12 -29.78 1.39
CA GLU A 316 10.06 -30.90 1.48
C GLU A 316 11.08 -30.67 2.61
N GLN A 317 11.43 -31.75 3.29
CA GLN A 317 12.41 -31.76 4.37
C GLN A 317 13.79 -32.18 3.83
N ASN A 318 14.75 -31.28 3.95
CA ASN A 318 16.12 -31.54 3.56
C ASN A 318 16.97 -32.00 4.74
N LYS A 319 17.96 -32.86 4.46
CA LYS A 319 19.03 -33.16 5.42
C LYS A 319 20.04 -32.01 5.43
N LYS A 320 20.55 -31.67 6.60
CA LYS A 320 21.66 -30.73 6.73
C LYS A 320 22.95 -31.38 6.20
N GLU A 321 23.49 -30.84 5.12
CA GLU A 321 24.81 -31.25 4.64
C GLU A 321 25.91 -30.55 5.44
N LYS A 322 26.87 -31.32 5.96
CA LYS A 322 28.11 -30.79 6.52
C LYS A 322 29.11 -30.59 5.38
N LEU A 323 29.06 -29.44 4.73
CA LEU A 323 30.07 -29.07 3.75
C LEU A 323 31.42 -28.86 4.45
N SER A 324 32.47 -29.54 3.95
CA SER A 324 33.85 -29.24 4.35
C SER A 324 34.22 -27.84 3.86
N ARG A 325 35.09 -27.13 4.59
CA ARG A 325 35.65 -25.85 4.12
C ARG A 325 36.44 -26.01 2.83
N ASP A 326 36.90 -27.22 2.51
CA ASP A 326 37.67 -27.54 1.32
C ASP A 326 36.80 -27.88 0.09
N THR A 327 35.47 -27.92 0.22
CA THR A 327 34.52 -28.30 -0.84
C THR A 327 33.54 -27.19 -1.22
N ILE A 328 33.87 -25.92 -0.95
CA ILE A 328 33.06 -24.79 -1.44
C ILE A 328 33.26 -24.71 -2.95
N ALA A 329 32.26 -25.17 -3.72
CA ALA A 329 32.24 -25.00 -5.16
C ALA A 329 32.35 -23.50 -5.49
N ASN A 330 33.28 -23.14 -6.37
CA ASN A 330 33.51 -21.77 -6.82
C ASN A 330 32.97 -21.53 -8.24
N VAL A 331 32.06 -22.39 -8.70
CA VAL A 331 31.45 -22.34 -10.03
C VAL A 331 29.94 -22.44 -9.91
N ASP A 332 29.23 -21.69 -10.75
CA ASP A 332 27.81 -21.87 -10.97
C ASP A 332 27.63 -22.82 -12.17
N VAL A 333 26.99 -23.97 -11.94
CA VAL A 333 26.66 -24.93 -13.00
C VAL A 333 25.22 -24.69 -13.45
N TRP A 334 25.02 -24.45 -14.75
CA TRP A 334 23.71 -24.25 -15.37
C TRP A 334 23.70 -24.89 -16.76
N HIS A 335 22.51 -25.18 -17.29
CA HIS A 335 22.34 -25.75 -18.63
C HIS A 335 21.60 -24.76 -19.55
N TRP A 336 21.93 -24.77 -20.84
CA TRP A 336 21.30 -23.85 -21.81
C TRP A 336 19.81 -24.12 -22.04
N ASP A 337 19.34 -25.29 -21.61
CA ASP A 337 17.95 -25.78 -21.68
C ASP A 337 17.23 -25.71 -20.33
N ASP A 338 17.77 -24.99 -19.34
CA ASP A 338 17.07 -24.73 -18.08
C ASP A 338 15.82 -23.87 -18.32
N GLU A 339 14.73 -24.15 -17.58
CA GLU A 339 13.43 -23.45 -17.74
C GLU A 339 13.55 -21.93 -17.53
N ASP A 340 14.36 -21.50 -16.56
CA ASP A 340 14.68 -20.08 -16.28
C ASP A 340 16.16 -19.84 -16.59
N ILE A 341 16.50 -18.71 -17.23
CA ILE A 341 17.91 -18.33 -17.42
C ILE A 341 18.63 -18.14 -16.08
N GLN A 342 19.95 -18.44 -16.04
CA GLN A 342 20.76 -18.42 -14.81
C GLN A 342 20.61 -17.13 -13.99
N SER A 343 20.57 -15.97 -14.64
CA SER A 343 20.44 -14.68 -13.94
C SER A 343 19.10 -14.52 -13.22
N VAL A 344 18.02 -15.15 -13.74
CA VAL A 344 16.70 -15.20 -13.10
C VAL A 344 16.73 -16.19 -11.93
N GLN A 345 17.34 -17.37 -12.11
CA GLN A 345 17.52 -18.35 -11.03
C GLN A 345 18.25 -17.73 -9.84
N MET A 346 19.39 -17.04 -10.04
CA MET A 346 20.14 -16.39 -8.97
C MET A 346 19.33 -15.31 -8.24
N ARG A 347 18.55 -14.51 -8.97
CA ARG A 347 17.66 -13.50 -8.38
C ARG A 347 16.50 -14.11 -7.60
N ARG A 348 16.04 -15.30 -7.99
CA ARG A 348 14.91 -16.02 -7.37
C ARG A 348 15.33 -17.07 -6.35
N ALA A 349 16.62 -17.41 -6.23
CA ALA A 349 17.11 -18.52 -5.41
C ALA A 349 16.55 -18.51 -3.97
N SER A 350 16.64 -17.38 -3.27
CA SER A 350 16.07 -17.26 -1.92
C SER A 350 14.54 -17.40 -1.89
N ARG A 351 13.84 -16.94 -2.93
CA ARG A 351 12.37 -17.10 -3.04
C ARG A 351 12.00 -18.56 -3.24
N GLU A 352 12.71 -19.26 -4.12
CA GLU A 352 12.46 -20.68 -4.40
C GLU A 352 12.88 -21.57 -3.23
N GLU A 353 13.99 -21.28 -2.56
CA GLU A 353 14.41 -21.95 -1.32
C GLU A 353 13.35 -21.83 -0.22
N ASN A 354 12.66 -20.68 -0.14
CA ASN A 354 11.60 -20.45 0.83
C ASN A 354 10.19 -20.79 0.31
N SER A 355 10.07 -21.32 -0.92
CA SER A 355 8.78 -21.72 -1.49
C SER A 355 8.15 -22.87 -0.71
N THR A 356 6.81 -22.87 -0.70
CA THR A 356 5.97 -23.87 -0.03
C THR A 356 4.79 -24.22 -0.93
N TYR A 357 4.21 -25.40 -0.73
CA TYR A 357 2.96 -25.81 -1.38
C TYR A 357 1.76 -25.55 -0.47
N THR A 358 0.73 -24.89 -0.99
CA THR A 358 -0.55 -24.69 -0.32
C THR A 358 -1.34 -26.01 -0.24
N ALA A 359 -1.89 -26.27 0.94
CA ALA A 359 -2.79 -27.38 1.22
C ALA A 359 -3.94 -26.94 2.13
N ILE A 360 -4.96 -27.78 2.24
CA ILE A 360 -6.13 -27.59 3.09
C ILE A 360 -6.18 -28.71 4.11
N LEU A 361 -6.42 -28.36 5.37
CA LEU A 361 -6.82 -29.29 6.40
C LEU A 361 -8.31 -29.09 6.71
N HIS A 362 -9.13 -30.13 6.52
CA HIS A 362 -10.55 -30.11 6.91
C HIS A 362 -10.69 -30.49 8.39
N LEU A 363 -11.17 -29.57 9.22
CA LEU A 363 -11.11 -29.68 10.69
C LEU A 363 -12.13 -30.66 11.29
N ASP A 364 -13.17 -31.03 10.54
CA ASP A 364 -14.20 -31.98 10.99
C ASP A 364 -13.65 -33.42 11.07
N LYS A 365 -12.76 -33.78 10.14
CA LYS A 365 -12.18 -35.12 10.03
C LYS A 365 -10.66 -35.16 10.21
N MET A 366 -10.02 -33.99 10.25
CA MET A 366 -8.57 -33.85 10.17
C MET A 366 -7.99 -34.42 8.87
N ASP A 367 -8.72 -34.24 7.76
CA ASP A 367 -8.32 -34.74 6.44
C ASP A 367 -7.46 -33.70 5.72
N PHE A 368 -6.26 -34.08 5.30
CA PHE A 368 -5.36 -33.27 4.47
C PHE A 368 -5.64 -33.40 2.97
N VAL A 369 -5.57 -32.27 2.26
CA VAL A 369 -5.62 -32.20 0.80
C VAL A 369 -4.59 -31.20 0.29
N GLN A 370 -3.58 -31.66 -0.45
CA GLN A 370 -2.65 -30.78 -1.16
C GLN A 370 -3.33 -30.14 -2.37
N LEU A 371 -3.15 -28.82 -2.55
CA LEU A 371 -3.75 -28.10 -3.68
C LEU A 371 -2.74 -27.71 -4.75
N SER A 372 -1.57 -27.19 -4.34
CA SER A 372 -0.55 -26.70 -5.27
C SER A 372 0.49 -27.76 -5.60
N SER A 373 1.07 -27.63 -6.79
CA SER A 373 2.10 -28.50 -7.36
C SER A 373 3.13 -27.65 -8.11
N ASP A 374 4.19 -28.24 -8.66
CA ASP A 374 5.24 -27.49 -9.37
C ASP A 374 4.72 -26.69 -10.56
N ASP A 375 3.79 -27.26 -11.31
CA ASP A 375 3.08 -26.64 -12.44
C ASP A 375 2.00 -25.64 -12.00
N MET A 376 1.63 -25.60 -10.71
CA MET A 376 0.51 -24.81 -10.20
C MET A 376 0.79 -24.33 -8.78
N ARG A 377 1.82 -23.51 -8.64
CA ARG A 377 2.27 -22.98 -7.35
C ARG A 377 1.33 -21.91 -6.78
N TYR A 378 0.67 -21.13 -7.64
CA TYR A 378 -0.20 -20.03 -7.23
C TYR A 378 -1.67 -20.43 -7.24
N ILE A 379 -2.29 -20.40 -6.06
CA ILE A 379 -3.70 -20.74 -5.87
C ILE A 379 -4.42 -19.60 -5.16
N SER A 380 -5.57 -19.20 -5.70
CA SER A 380 -6.48 -18.24 -5.09
C SER A 380 -7.67 -18.98 -4.51
N LEU A 381 -7.88 -18.86 -3.20
CA LEU A 381 -8.97 -19.50 -2.47
C LEU A 381 -10.12 -18.50 -2.28
N ASN A 382 -11.36 -18.99 -2.35
CA ASN A 382 -12.49 -18.21 -1.86
C ASN A 382 -12.44 -18.09 -0.32
N ARG A 383 -13.29 -17.24 0.27
CA ARG A 383 -13.25 -16.96 1.72
C ARG A 383 -13.53 -18.18 2.59
N ASN A 384 -14.32 -19.15 2.11
CA ASN A 384 -14.59 -20.41 2.81
C ASN A 384 -13.53 -21.49 2.57
N ALA A 385 -12.54 -21.22 1.72
CA ALA A 385 -11.53 -22.17 1.26
C ALA A 385 -12.12 -23.53 0.81
N ASP A 386 -13.39 -23.56 0.38
CA ASP A 386 -14.06 -24.76 -0.16
C ASP A 386 -13.89 -24.90 -1.67
N GLN A 387 -13.43 -23.82 -2.32
CA GLN A 387 -13.18 -23.75 -3.75
C GLN A 387 -11.94 -22.88 -4.01
N ALA A 388 -11.19 -23.22 -5.06
CA ALA A 388 -10.01 -22.47 -5.45
C ALA A 388 -9.88 -22.31 -6.96
N ILE A 389 -9.03 -21.37 -7.36
CA ILE A 389 -8.55 -21.17 -8.73
C ILE A 389 -7.03 -21.37 -8.73
N GLY A 390 -6.53 -22.20 -9.64
CA GLY A 390 -5.09 -22.34 -9.88
C GLY A 390 -4.73 -21.94 -11.31
N GLY A 391 -3.59 -21.28 -11.49
CA GLY A 391 -3.03 -20.96 -12.80
C GLY A 391 -1.81 -21.82 -13.09
N ASP A 392 -1.77 -22.42 -14.28
CA ASP A 392 -0.62 -23.14 -14.82
C ASP A 392 0.06 -22.30 -15.92
N PRO A 393 1.24 -21.72 -15.66
CA PRO A 393 1.99 -20.95 -16.65
C PRO A 393 2.87 -21.83 -17.56
N LYS A 394 3.04 -23.11 -17.24
CA LYS A 394 4.04 -23.98 -17.89
C LYS A 394 3.88 -24.06 -19.42
N PRO A 395 2.67 -24.11 -20.00
CA PRO A 395 2.51 -24.10 -21.46
C PRO A 395 3.03 -22.84 -22.16
N TYR A 396 3.34 -21.77 -21.41
CA TYR A 396 3.64 -20.43 -21.94
C TYR A 396 4.96 -19.85 -21.40
N ILE A 397 5.78 -20.64 -20.71
CA ILE A 397 7.00 -20.14 -20.05
C ILE A 397 8.00 -19.56 -21.06
N SER A 398 8.05 -20.13 -22.27
CA SER A 398 8.85 -19.66 -23.41
C SER A 398 8.26 -18.45 -24.14
N ASP A 399 6.99 -18.13 -23.92
CA ASP A 399 6.24 -17.09 -24.63
C ASP A 399 6.25 -15.75 -23.85
N THR A 400 7.20 -15.57 -22.93
CA THR A 400 7.32 -14.37 -22.08
C THR A 400 7.83 -13.18 -22.90
N ASN A 401 6.92 -12.54 -23.65
CA ASN A 401 7.13 -11.25 -24.29
C ASN A 401 6.86 -10.08 -23.31
N TRP A 402 7.18 -8.87 -23.75
CA TRP A 402 6.69 -7.64 -23.12
C TRP A 402 5.15 -7.74 -22.95
N GLY A 403 4.60 -7.43 -21.77
CA GLY A 403 3.15 -7.42 -21.52
C GLY A 403 2.60 -8.42 -20.49
N GLY A 404 3.40 -9.38 -20.03
CA GLY A 404 3.03 -10.36 -18.99
C GLY A 404 2.96 -11.81 -19.49
N GLY A 405 2.80 -12.77 -18.58
CA GLY A 405 2.73 -14.20 -18.89
C GLY A 405 1.29 -14.73 -18.99
N PHE A 406 1.09 -15.78 -19.77
CA PHE A 406 -0.20 -16.48 -19.90
C PHE A 406 -0.31 -17.66 -18.93
N ASN A 407 -1.54 -18.01 -18.56
CA ASN A 407 -1.83 -19.20 -17.75
C ASN A 407 -3.03 -19.97 -18.32
N ASP A 408 -3.02 -21.28 -18.17
CA ASP A 408 -4.24 -22.09 -18.17
C ASP A 408 -4.85 -22.04 -16.77
N TYR A 409 -6.10 -21.60 -16.64
CA TYR A 409 -6.77 -21.50 -15.34
C TYR A 409 -7.70 -22.68 -15.08
N TYR A 410 -7.66 -23.18 -13.85
CA TYR A 410 -8.41 -24.33 -13.39
C TYR A 410 -9.21 -23.99 -12.14
N PHE A 411 -10.45 -24.48 -12.08
CA PHE A 411 -11.21 -24.62 -10.85
C PHE A 411 -10.68 -25.82 -10.07
N ILE A 412 -10.53 -25.68 -8.75
CA ILE A 412 -10.04 -26.73 -7.85
C ILE A 412 -11.07 -26.95 -6.74
N ASP A 413 -11.51 -28.20 -6.61
CA ASP A 413 -12.34 -28.64 -5.48
C ASP A 413 -11.44 -28.97 -4.28
N THR A 414 -11.53 -28.22 -3.20
CA THR A 414 -10.58 -28.36 -2.07
C THR A 414 -10.84 -29.56 -1.19
N LYS A 415 -11.96 -30.26 -1.38
CA LYS A 415 -12.26 -31.52 -0.69
C LYS A 415 -11.53 -32.71 -1.32
N THR A 416 -11.23 -32.62 -2.62
CA THR A 416 -10.68 -33.74 -3.41
C THR A 416 -9.33 -33.42 -4.05
N GLY A 417 -8.99 -32.14 -4.20
CA GLY A 417 -7.84 -31.68 -5.01
C GLY A 417 -8.09 -31.77 -6.52
N SER A 418 -9.29 -32.17 -6.95
CA SER A 418 -9.60 -32.34 -8.38
C SER A 418 -9.63 -31.00 -9.12
N LYS A 419 -9.03 -30.98 -10.32
CA LYS A 419 -8.88 -29.79 -11.17
C LYS A 419 -9.82 -29.89 -12.38
N LYS A 420 -10.51 -28.80 -12.72
CA LYS A 420 -11.33 -28.65 -13.94
C LYS A 420 -10.88 -27.40 -14.69
N LEU A 421 -10.48 -27.55 -15.96
CA LEU A 421 -10.10 -26.42 -16.80
C LEU A 421 -11.25 -25.42 -16.93
N ILE A 422 -10.95 -24.13 -16.75
CA ILE A 422 -11.85 -23.01 -16.97
C ILE A 422 -11.59 -22.41 -18.34
N GLU A 423 -10.36 -21.97 -18.57
CA GLU A 423 -9.96 -21.26 -19.79
C GLU A 423 -8.45 -21.37 -20.00
N LYS A 424 -8.04 -21.43 -21.27
CA LYS A 424 -6.63 -21.50 -21.67
C LYS A 424 -6.06 -20.14 -22.02
N LYS A 425 -4.74 -20.00 -21.94
CA LYS A 425 -4.01 -18.84 -22.46
C LYS A 425 -4.60 -17.50 -21.99
N VAL A 426 -4.84 -17.36 -20.69
CA VAL A 426 -5.33 -16.11 -20.10
C VAL A 426 -4.14 -15.29 -19.64
N GLY A 427 -3.94 -14.12 -20.24
CA GLY A 427 -2.83 -13.23 -19.89
C GLY A 427 -3.11 -12.31 -18.70
N ARG A 428 -4.40 -12.04 -18.40
CA ARG A 428 -4.80 -11.04 -17.41
C ARG A 428 -5.96 -11.53 -16.54
N SER A 429 -5.62 -12.17 -15.44
CA SER A 429 -6.56 -12.45 -14.35
C SER A 429 -6.83 -11.19 -13.52
N MET A 430 -8.09 -10.97 -13.16
CA MET A 430 -8.55 -9.91 -12.25
C MET A 430 -8.90 -10.46 -10.85
N GLY A 431 -8.65 -11.75 -10.63
CA GLY A 431 -8.85 -12.41 -9.33
C GLY A 431 -10.29 -12.77 -9.00
N LEU A 432 -10.51 -13.16 -7.74
CA LEU A 432 -11.82 -13.51 -7.20
C LEU A 432 -12.59 -12.25 -6.78
N SER A 433 -13.92 -12.29 -6.90
CA SER A 433 -14.80 -11.33 -6.24
C SER A 433 -14.58 -11.34 -4.72
N PRO A 434 -14.89 -10.25 -3.98
CA PRO A 434 -14.69 -10.21 -2.54
C PRO A 434 -15.41 -11.35 -1.81
N GLN A 435 -16.59 -11.75 -2.26
CA GLN A 435 -17.33 -12.88 -1.68
C GLN A 435 -16.76 -14.24 -2.12
N GLY A 436 -15.87 -14.27 -3.11
CA GLY A 436 -15.23 -15.47 -3.65
C GLY A 436 -16.15 -16.34 -4.50
N THR A 437 -17.24 -15.77 -5.00
CA THR A 437 -18.27 -16.46 -5.81
C THR A 437 -18.00 -16.42 -7.30
N TYR A 438 -17.18 -15.48 -7.77
CA TYR A 438 -16.82 -15.34 -9.17
C TYR A 438 -15.31 -15.18 -9.33
N PHE A 439 -14.76 -15.78 -10.37
CA PHE A 439 -13.40 -15.51 -10.87
C PHE A 439 -13.50 -14.66 -12.13
N LEU A 440 -12.81 -13.52 -12.18
CA LEU A 440 -12.84 -12.58 -13.29
C LEU A 440 -11.50 -12.56 -14.03
N PHE A 441 -11.56 -12.53 -15.36
CA PHE A 441 -10.39 -12.32 -16.20
C PHE A 441 -10.75 -11.55 -17.48
N PHE A 442 -9.74 -11.02 -18.15
CA PHE A 442 -9.85 -10.34 -19.43
C PHE A 442 -9.11 -11.13 -20.50
N LYS A 443 -9.79 -11.39 -21.63
CA LYS A 443 -9.25 -12.15 -22.77
C LYS A 443 -9.95 -11.70 -24.04
N GLU A 444 -9.18 -11.54 -25.13
CA GLU A 444 -9.69 -11.22 -26.47
C GLU A 444 -10.63 -10.00 -26.47
N GLY A 445 -10.26 -8.95 -25.71
CA GLY A 445 -11.04 -7.72 -25.63
C GLY A 445 -12.29 -7.77 -24.75
N HIS A 446 -12.55 -8.89 -24.07
CA HIS A 446 -13.76 -9.11 -23.30
C HIS A 446 -13.49 -9.49 -21.84
N PHE A 447 -14.41 -9.07 -20.96
CA PHE A 447 -14.46 -9.53 -19.57
C PHE A 447 -15.27 -10.82 -19.48
N PHE A 448 -14.67 -11.82 -18.82
CA PHE A 448 -15.29 -13.11 -18.55
C PHE A 448 -15.33 -13.39 -17.05
N THR A 449 -16.45 -13.94 -16.59
CA THR A 449 -16.60 -14.45 -15.22
C THR A 449 -16.79 -15.95 -15.24
N TYR A 450 -16.18 -16.64 -14.28
CA TYR A 450 -16.49 -18.01 -13.94
C TYR A 450 -17.24 -18.04 -12.61
N ASP A 451 -18.50 -18.46 -12.62
CA ASP A 451 -19.32 -18.67 -11.42
C ASP A 451 -18.81 -19.92 -10.69
N MET A 452 -18.21 -19.73 -9.52
CA MET A 452 -17.60 -20.79 -8.74
C MET A 452 -18.63 -21.81 -8.22
N MET A 453 -19.87 -21.37 -8.00
CA MET A 453 -20.96 -22.20 -7.49
C MET A 453 -21.62 -23.01 -8.62
N LYS A 454 -21.98 -22.34 -9.71
CA LYS A 454 -22.66 -22.96 -10.86
C LYS A 454 -21.69 -23.63 -11.84
N LYS A 455 -20.38 -23.38 -11.69
CA LYS A 455 -19.31 -23.89 -12.57
C LYS A 455 -19.52 -23.51 -14.04
N ASN A 456 -19.93 -22.27 -14.27
CA ASN A 456 -20.30 -21.73 -15.58
C ASN A 456 -19.43 -20.52 -15.96
N LEU A 457 -18.96 -20.49 -17.20
CA LEU A 457 -18.22 -19.37 -17.78
C LEU A 457 -19.18 -18.46 -18.56
N SER A 458 -19.10 -17.14 -18.32
CA SER A 458 -19.94 -16.13 -18.97
C SER A 458 -19.09 -14.98 -19.50
N ASN A 459 -19.36 -14.51 -20.73
CA ASN A 459 -18.83 -13.23 -21.21
C ASN A 459 -19.76 -12.11 -20.76
N ILE A 460 -19.36 -11.37 -19.74
CA ILE A 460 -20.19 -10.33 -19.13
C ILE A 460 -20.13 -9.00 -19.87
N SER A 461 -19.09 -8.77 -20.68
CA SER A 461 -18.95 -7.53 -21.45
C SER A 461 -19.85 -7.48 -22.70
N ARG A 462 -20.32 -8.62 -23.20
CA ARG A 462 -21.22 -8.69 -24.37
C ARG A 462 -22.60 -8.08 -24.15
N SER A 463 -23.00 -7.85 -22.90
CA SER A 463 -24.29 -7.26 -22.57
C SER A 463 -24.36 -5.75 -22.84
N VAL A 464 -23.23 -5.13 -23.18
CA VAL A 464 -23.13 -3.69 -23.47
C VAL A 464 -22.40 -3.47 -24.80
N ASN A 465 -22.78 -2.43 -25.54
CA ASN A 465 -22.19 -2.13 -26.86
C ASN A 465 -21.02 -1.14 -26.76
N VAL A 466 -19.99 -1.49 -25.98
CA VAL A 466 -18.75 -0.71 -25.83
C VAL A 466 -17.54 -1.64 -25.77
N SER A 467 -16.37 -1.14 -26.18
CA SER A 467 -15.10 -1.85 -26.07
C SER A 467 -14.39 -1.46 -24.78
N PHE A 468 -13.91 -2.43 -24.02
CA PHE A 468 -13.11 -2.17 -22.81
C PHE A 468 -11.61 -2.23 -23.05
N ILE A 469 -11.17 -2.43 -24.29
CA ILE A 469 -9.76 -2.46 -24.68
C ILE A 469 -9.15 -1.07 -24.46
N ASP A 470 -8.00 -1.04 -23.80
CA ASP A 470 -7.19 0.16 -23.67
C ASP A 470 -6.54 0.48 -25.02
N ILE A 471 -7.06 1.52 -25.68
CA ILE A 471 -6.55 1.98 -26.98
C ILE A 471 -5.35 2.92 -26.82
N ASN A 472 -5.01 3.32 -25.59
CA ASN A 472 -3.84 4.13 -25.30
C ASN A 472 -2.58 3.31 -25.11
N GLU A 473 -2.72 1.99 -24.93
CA GLU A 473 -1.63 1.03 -24.95
C GLU A 473 -1.07 0.87 -26.37
N ASP A 474 0.21 1.22 -26.55
CA ASP A 474 0.90 1.22 -27.85
C ASP A 474 2.11 0.28 -27.90
N HIS A 475 2.22 -0.64 -26.93
CA HIS A 475 3.19 -1.74 -26.94
C HIS A 475 2.71 -2.94 -27.78
N PRO A 476 3.64 -3.75 -28.35
CA PRO A 476 3.32 -4.84 -29.28
C PRO A 476 2.87 -6.13 -28.55
N TYR A 477 1.75 -6.07 -27.83
CA TYR A 477 1.12 -7.22 -27.17
C TYR A 477 -0.41 -7.09 -27.16
N GLU A 478 -1.12 -8.10 -26.63
CA GLU A 478 -2.57 -8.01 -26.46
C GLU A 478 -2.94 -6.86 -25.51
N ASN A 479 -3.56 -5.81 -26.07
CA ASN A 479 -3.96 -4.64 -25.31
C ASN A 479 -4.80 -5.03 -24.07
N PRO A 480 -4.47 -4.49 -22.89
CA PRO A 480 -5.23 -4.73 -21.67
C PRO A 480 -6.62 -4.09 -21.77
N SER A 481 -7.43 -4.31 -20.74
CA SER A 481 -8.54 -3.39 -20.47
C SER A 481 -8.08 -2.18 -19.66
N TYR A 482 -8.94 -1.17 -19.53
CA TYR A 482 -8.73 -0.07 -18.56
C TYR A 482 -8.79 -0.53 -17.08
N GLY A 483 -8.94 -1.82 -16.80
CA GLY A 483 -8.97 -2.41 -15.47
C GLY A 483 -10.33 -2.33 -14.78
N ILE A 484 -10.35 -2.76 -13.51
CA ILE A 484 -11.54 -2.75 -12.66
C ILE A 484 -11.54 -1.54 -11.73
N ALA A 485 -12.73 -0.98 -11.48
CA ALA A 485 -12.95 0.10 -10.53
C ALA A 485 -13.38 -0.41 -9.14
N GLY A 486 -13.89 -1.64 -9.05
CA GLY A 486 -14.28 -2.28 -7.80
C GLY A 486 -15.43 -3.27 -7.99
N TRP A 487 -15.92 -3.83 -6.89
CA TRP A 487 -17.02 -4.80 -6.88
C TRP A 487 -18.23 -4.21 -6.17
N SER A 488 -19.45 -4.63 -6.54
CA SER A 488 -20.64 -4.21 -5.80
C SER A 488 -20.68 -4.86 -4.41
N LYS A 489 -21.16 -4.12 -3.41
CA LYS A 489 -21.37 -4.63 -2.04
C LYS A 489 -22.22 -5.91 -1.98
N ASP A 490 -23.22 -6.01 -2.86
CA ASP A 490 -24.12 -7.17 -2.92
C ASP A 490 -23.55 -8.36 -3.70
N GLY A 491 -22.35 -8.23 -4.28
CA GLY A 491 -21.67 -9.29 -5.01
C GLY A 491 -22.33 -9.68 -6.33
N LYS A 492 -23.15 -8.81 -6.93
CA LYS A 492 -23.85 -9.07 -8.19
C LYS A 492 -23.23 -8.41 -9.41
N SER A 493 -22.41 -7.37 -9.22
CA SER A 493 -21.80 -6.62 -10.30
C SER A 493 -20.32 -6.36 -10.06
N VAL A 494 -19.58 -6.21 -11.16
CA VAL A 494 -18.25 -5.58 -11.17
C VAL A 494 -18.37 -4.21 -11.83
N TYR A 495 -17.66 -3.23 -11.26
CA TYR A 495 -17.46 -1.94 -11.89
C TYR A 495 -16.15 -1.98 -12.64
N VAL A 496 -16.19 -1.69 -13.94
CA VAL A 496 -15.01 -1.69 -14.82
C VAL A 496 -14.75 -0.28 -15.34
N ASN A 497 -13.49 0.04 -15.56
CA ASN A 497 -13.13 1.30 -16.20
C ASN A 497 -13.35 1.16 -17.71
N HIS A 498 -13.73 2.27 -18.32
CA HIS A 498 -13.64 2.54 -19.75
C HIS A 498 -12.69 3.74 -19.95
N LEU A 499 -12.43 4.13 -21.20
CA LEU A 499 -11.53 5.24 -21.54
C LEU A 499 -11.76 6.46 -20.63
N TYR A 500 -13.00 6.97 -20.58
CA TYR A 500 -13.37 8.12 -19.77
C TYR A 500 -14.37 7.83 -18.63
N ASP A 501 -15.17 6.78 -18.76
CA ASP A 501 -16.30 6.49 -17.86
C ASP A 501 -16.09 5.22 -17.04
N LEU A 502 -17.01 4.97 -16.11
CA LEU A 502 -17.13 3.70 -15.41
C LEU A 502 -18.37 2.95 -15.88
N TRP A 503 -18.31 1.62 -15.93
CA TRP A 503 -19.44 0.76 -16.29
C TRP A 503 -19.71 -0.25 -15.20
N SER A 504 -20.99 -0.50 -14.93
CA SER A 504 -21.46 -1.61 -14.10
C SER A 504 -21.82 -2.78 -15.01
N LEU A 505 -21.22 -3.94 -14.77
CA LEU A 505 -21.51 -5.20 -15.48
C LEU A 505 -22.01 -6.24 -14.48
N ALA A 506 -23.16 -6.84 -14.75
CA ALA A 506 -23.68 -7.94 -13.95
C ALA A 506 -22.78 -9.18 -14.11
N LEU A 507 -22.40 -9.80 -12.99
CA LEU A 507 -21.46 -10.93 -12.97
C LEU A 507 -22.02 -12.21 -13.60
N ASP A 508 -23.33 -12.30 -13.73
CA ASP A 508 -24.03 -13.38 -14.45
C ASP A 508 -24.19 -13.12 -15.95
N GLY A 509 -23.82 -11.92 -16.43
CA GLY A 509 -23.96 -11.49 -17.83
C GLY A 509 -25.35 -11.00 -18.21
N SER A 510 -26.24 -10.78 -17.25
CA SER A 510 -27.63 -10.36 -17.51
C SER A 510 -27.79 -8.93 -18.02
N GLY A 511 -26.79 -8.07 -17.86
CA GLY A 511 -26.87 -6.68 -18.27
C GLY A 511 -25.70 -5.82 -17.81
N GLY A 512 -25.70 -4.57 -18.25
CA GLY A 512 -24.78 -3.55 -17.78
C GLY A 512 -25.22 -2.15 -18.18
N TYR A 513 -24.66 -1.13 -17.54
CA TYR A 513 -24.95 0.27 -17.82
C TYR A 513 -23.76 1.17 -17.48
N ASN A 514 -23.73 2.37 -18.06
CA ASN A 514 -22.70 3.37 -17.76
C ASN A 514 -22.99 4.01 -16.39
N LEU A 515 -22.09 3.77 -15.44
CA LEU A 515 -22.22 4.19 -14.04
C LEU A 515 -22.12 5.72 -13.89
N THR A 516 -21.43 6.40 -14.81
CA THR A 516 -21.21 7.85 -14.83
C THR A 516 -22.08 8.58 -15.87
N GLY A 517 -23.10 7.90 -16.42
CA GLY A 517 -24.09 8.52 -17.32
C GLY A 517 -23.52 9.05 -18.64
N ASN A 518 -22.39 8.49 -19.13
CA ASN A 518 -21.62 8.99 -20.29
C ASN A 518 -21.02 10.39 -20.12
N TYR A 519 -20.96 10.92 -18.89
CA TYR A 519 -20.41 12.26 -18.65
C TYR A 519 -18.93 12.34 -19.02
N GLY A 520 -18.12 11.34 -18.68
CA GLY A 520 -16.70 11.33 -18.99
C GLY A 520 -16.47 11.36 -20.49
N THR A 521 -17.14 10.48 -21.24
CA THR A 521 -17.04 10.42 -22.71
C THR A 521 -17.51 11.71 -23.37
N THR A 522 -18.58 12.33 -22.89
CA THR A 522 -19.12 13.57 -23.47
C THR A 522 -18.17 14.76 -23.29
N ASN A 523 -17.40 14.79 -22.20
CA ASN A 523 -16.55 15.91 -21.83
C ASN A 523 -15.05 15.62 -21.99
N GLU A 524 -14.67 14.41 -22.45
CA GLU A 524 -13.28 13.93 -22.52
C GLU A 524 -12.55 14.02 -21.16
N ILE A 525 -13.27 13.63 -20.09
CA ILE A 525 -12.79 13.60 -18.71
C ILE A 525 -12.68 12.16 -18.25
N GLU A 526 -11.48 11.71 -17.93
CA GLU A 526 -11.24 10.43 -17.29
C GLU A 526 -11.75 10.46 -15.84
N LEU A 527 -12.72 9.59 -15.56
CA LEU A 527 -13.29 9.39 -14.23
C LEU A 527 -12.84 8.03 -13.67
N ARG A 528 -12.36 8.03 -12.42
CA ARG A 528 -11.98 6.81 -11.67
C ARG A 528 -12.48 6.89 -10.24
N ILE A 529 -12.74 5.76 -9.58
CA ILE A 529 -13.12 5.74 -8.16
C ILE A 529 -11.98 6.33 -7.30
N ALA A 530 -12.29 7.35 -6.51
CA ALA A 530 -11.41 7.85 -5.47
C ALA A 530 -11.67 7.06 -4.19
N GLN A 531 -10.79 6.10 -3.87
CA GLN A 531 -10.97 5.17 -2.75
C GLN A 531 -10.88 5.88 -1.38
N THR A 532 -12.05 6.21 -0.81
CA THR A 532 -12.19 6.80 0.54
C THR A 532 -12.58 5.79 1.62
N SER A 533 -12.90 4.55 1.24
CA SER A 533 -13.23 3.45 2.15
C SER A 533 -12.10 2.42 2.20
N SER A 534 -12.04 1.64 3.29
CA SER A 534 -11.15 0.46 3.39
C SER A 534 -11.85 -0.84 3.00
N GLU A 535 -13.15 -0.79 2.71
CA GLU A 535 -13.92 -1.95 2.26
C GLU A 535 -13.49 -2.39 0.85
N PRO A 536 -13.48 -3.69 0.54
CA PRO A 536 -13.07 -4.25 -0.74
C PRO A 536 -14.15 -4.15 -1.83
N PHE A 537 -15.28 -3.51 -1.51
CA PHE A 537 -16.42 -3.30 -2.39
C PHE A 537 -16.85 -1.83 -2.35
N LEU A 538 -17.57 -1.43 -3.40
CA LEU A 538 -18.22 -0.14 -3.51
C LEU A 538 -19.70 -0.28 -3.15
N ASP A 539 -20.12 0.50 -2.15
CA ASP A 539 -21.51 0.59 -1.71
C ASP A 539 -22.15 1.83 -2.35
N LEU A 540 -22.95 1.63 -3.40
CA LEU A 540 -23.62 2.73 -4.11
C LEU A 540 -24.77 3.36 -3.30
N SER A 541 -25.15 2.79 -2.14
CA SER A 541 -26.14 3.40 -1.26
C SER A 541 -25.60 4.58 -0.43
N ILE A 542 -24.27 4.72 -0.38
CA ILE A 542 -23.59 5.83 0.28
C ILE A 542 -22.91 6.74 -0.75
N GLU A 543 -22.40 7.88 -0.30
CA GLU A 543 -21.64 8.79 -1.15
C GLU A 543 -20.32 8.18 -1.57
N ASN A 544 -20.08 8.14 -2.89
CA ASN A 544 -18.83 7.72 -3.49
C ASN A 544 -18.22 8.88 -4.28
N TYR A 545 -16.90 8.93 -4.31
CA TYR A 545 -16.13 10.02 -4.90
C TYR A 545 -15.32 9.52 -6.08
N LEU A 546 -15.10 10.39 -7.06
CA LEU A 546 -14.33 10.11 -8.27
C LEU A 546 -13.13 11.07 -8.32
N SER A 547 -11.98 10.58 -8.77
CA SER A 547 -10.96 11.45 -9.36
C SER A 547 -11.34 11.75 -10.81
N ALA A 548 -11.12 12.99 -11.23
CA ALA A 548 -11.40 13.46 -12.57
C ALA A 548 -10.13 14.05 -13.20
N TYR A 549 -9.88 13.73 -14.46
CA TYR A 549 -8.75 14.23 -15.24
C TYR A 549 -9.19 14.56 -16.68
N GLY A 550 -9.06 15.81 -17.10
CA GLY A 550 -9.40 16.24 -18.46
C GLY A 550 -8.25 15.97 -19.42
N GLU A 551 -8.45 15.06 -20.38
CA GLU A 551 -7.39 14.60 -21.29
C GLU A 551 -6.75 15.78 -22.03
N TRP A 552 -7.56 16.66 -22.63
CA TRP A 552 -7.04 17.77 -23.43
C TRP A 552 -6.78 19.05 -22.64
N THR A 553 -7.45 19.24 -21.50
CA THR A 553 -7.29 20.46 -20.69
C THR A 553 -6.22 20.34 -19.62
N LYS A 554 -5.83 19.10 -19.27
CA LYS A 554 -4.96 18.75 -18.13
C LYS A 554 -5.50 19.21 -16.77
N LYS A 555 -6.74 19.68 -16.70
CA LYS A 555 -7.43 19.96 -15.43
C LYS A 555 -7.65 18.67 -14.68
N SER A 556 -7.62 18.72 -13.36
CA SER A 556 -7.96 17.57 -12.54
C SER A 556 -8.67 18.00 -11.25
N GLY A 557 -9.20 17.00 -10.55
CA GLY A 557 -9.83 17.20 -9.24
C GLY A 557 -10.76 16.07 -8.85
N TYR A 558 -11.84 16.39 -8.16
CA TYR A 558 -12.76 15.39 -7.61
C TYR A 558 -14.21 15.69 -7.96
N PHE A 559 -14.95 14.61 -8.17
CA PHE A 559 -16.38 14.59 -8.44
C PHE A 559 -17.06 13.68 -7.41
N LYS A 560 -18.36 13.86 -7.21
CA LYS A 560 -19.21 12.91 -6.50
C LYS A 560 -19.97 12.05 -7.50
N LEU A 561 -19.92 10.73 -7.32
CA LEU A 561 -20.62 9.78 -8.17
C LEU A 561 -22.14 9.87 -7.94
N ASN A 562 -22.90 9.89 -9.03
CA ASN A 562 -24.35 9.71 -9.03
C ASN A 562 -24.67 8.50 -9.92
N ASP A 563 -25.04 7.37 -9.31
CA ASP A 563 -25.26 6.09 -10.01
C ASP A 563 -26.16 6.22 -11.25
N GLY A 564 -25.60 5.91 -12.42
CA GLY A 564 -26.28 5.94 -13.72
C GLY A 564 -26.61 7.33 -14.26
N LYS A 565 -26.07 8.39 -13.64
CA LYS A 565 -26.36 9.80 -13.96
C LYS A 565 -25.06 10.60 -14.04
N ASN A 566 -25.17 11.85 -14.47
CA ASN A 566 -24.04 12.77 -14.46
C ASN A 566 -23.48 12.90 -13.03
N PRO A 567 -22.17 12.69 -12.82
CA PRO A 567 -21.53 12.97 -11.55
C PRO A 567 -21.60 14.47 -11.25
N GLN A 568 -21.53 14.81 -9.96
CA GLN A 568 -21.48 16.19 -9.50
C GLN A 568 -20.02 16.65 -9.40
N GLU A 569 -19.63 17.68 -10.12
CA GLU A 569 -18.33 18.33 -9.94
C GLU A 569 -18.20 18.92 -8.52
N LEU A 570 -17.10 18.61 -7.84
CA LEU A 570 -16.78 19.21 -6.53
C LEU A 570 -15.66 20.24 -6.68
N ILE A 571 -14.59 19.86 -7.38
CA ILE A 571 -13.47 20.74 -7.72
C ILE A 571 -12.80 20.22 -9.00
N PHE A 572 -12.60 21.09 -9.99
CA PHE A 572 -11.93 20.73 -11.25
C PHE A 572 -11.17 21.94 -11.80
N THR A 573 -9.85 21.94 -11.59
CA THR A 573 -9.02 23.15 -11.80
C THR A 573 -7.70 22.80 -12.49
N ASP A 574 -6.90 23.80 -12.89
CA ASP A 574 -5.61 23.64 -13.56
C ASP A 574 -4.47 23.19 -12.60
N TYR A 575 -4.79 22.27 -11.70
CA TYR A 575 -3.87 21.62 -10.77
C TYR A 575 -3.96 20.11 -10.96
N SER A 576 -2.89 19.41 -10.65
CA SER A 576 -2.91 17.97 -10.40
C SER A 576 -3.33 17.73 -8.95
N PHE A 577 -4.16 16.73 -8.70
CA PHE A 577 -4.63 16.36 -7.36
C PHE A 577 -4.13 14.98 -6.96
N GLY A 578 -3.70 14.83 -5.71
CA GLY A 578 -3.23 13.57 -5.16
C GLY A 578 -4.36 12.64 -4.72
N ARG A 579 -4.03 11.67 -3.84
CA ARG A 579 -5.03 10.77 -3.26
C ARG A 579 -6.00 11.52 -2.35
N LEU A 580 -7.30 11.28 -2.51
CA LEU A 580 -8.34 11.76 -1.61
C LEU A 580 -8.48 10.84 -0.38
N SER A 581 -8.27 11.38 0.81
CA SER A 581 -8.50 10.68 2.08
C SER A 581 -9.68 11.31 2.82
N LYS A 582 -10.54 10.50 3.45
CA LYS A 582 -11.68 10.95 4.26
C LYS A 582 -11.50 10.50 5.71
N ALA A 583 -11.86 11.33 6.67
CA ALA A 583 -11.91 10.94 8.08
C ALA A 583 -13.01 9.88 8.30
N THR A 584 -12.72 8.87 9.11
CA THR A 584 -13.64 7.74 9.37
C THR A 584 -14.99 8.21 9.96
N ASN A 585 -14.94 9.15 10.91
CA ASN A 585 -16.07 9.59 11.73
C ASN A 585 -16.45 11.07 11.47
N ALA A 586 -15.98 11.68 10.38
CA ALA A 586 -16.26 13.08 10.04
C ALA A 586 -16.30 13.34 8.54
N ASN A 587 -17.04 14.36 8.12
CA ASN A 587 -17.08 14.83 6.73
C ASN A 587 -15.91 15.77 6.43
N ARG A 588 -14.69 15.27 6.61
CA ARG A 588 -13.46 15.99 6.33
C ARG A 588 -12.59 15.21 5.38
N PHE A 589 -12.02 15.93 4.43
CA PHE A 589 -11.16 15.39 3.39
C PHE A 589 -9.76 15.96 3.51
N LEU A 590 -8.77 15.16 3.17
CA LEU A 590 -7.36 15.51 3.07
C LEU A 590 -6.85 15.07 1.70
N PHE A 591 -6.19 15.98 0.99
CA PHE A 591 -5.60 15.71 -0.33
C PHE A 591 -4.41 16.66 -0.56
N SER A 592 -3.52 16.32 -1.49
CA SER A 592 -2.52 17.26 -2.01
C SER A 592 -2.98 17.80 -3.36
N ARG A 593 -2.47 18.98 -3.72
CA ARG A 593 -2.55 19.48 -5.10
C ARG A 593 -1.25 20.16 -5.50
N GLU A 594 -0.89 20.08 -6.76
CA GLU A 594 0.33 20.68 -7.31
C GLU A 594 0.06 21.33 -8.66
N SER A 595 0.89 22.32 -8.99
CA SER A 595 1.07 22.82 -10.34
C SER A 595 2.59 22.77 -10.65
N PHE A 596 3.01 23.18 -11.84
CA PHE A 596 4.45 23.36 -12.08
C PHE A 596 5.09 24.34 -11.09
N ILE A 597 4.31 25.29 -10.58
CA ILE A 597 4.73 26.37 -9.70
C ILE A 597 4.49 25.99 -8.25
N ASP A 598 3.33 25.40 -7.95
CA ASP A 598 2.92 25.12 -6.58
C ASP A 598 3.36 23.72 -6.18
N PHE A 599 4.20 23.66 -5.16
CA PHE A 599 4.61 22.40 -4.55
C PHE A 599 3.36 21.59 -4.07
N PRO A 600 3.39 20.24 -4.11
CA PRO A 600 2.32 19.35 -3.63
C PRO A 600 2.08 19.43 -2.10
N ASP A 601 1.69 20.60 -1.61
CA ASP A 601 1.22 20.81 -0.26
C ASP A 601 -0.15 20.17 -0.04
N TYR A 602 -0.44 19.83 1.21
CA TYR A 602 -1.69 19.22 1.61
C TYR A 602 -2.74 20.26 1.99
N TYR A 603 -3.97 19.95 1.64
CA TYR A 603 -5.15 20.75 1.85
C TYR A 603 -6.23 19.92 2.52
N THR A 604 -7.05 20.58 3.32
CA THR A 604 -8.26 19.98 3.89
C THR A 604 -9.49 20.62 3.31
N SER A 605 -10.58 19.85 3.20
CA SER A 605 -11.87 20.39 2.83
C SER A 605 -13.07 19.73 3.50
N ASP A 606 -14.21 20.40 3.41
CA ASP A 606 -15.52 19.86 3.75
C ASP A 606 -16.08 19.01 2.59
N SER A 607 -17.20 18.31 2.83
CA SER A 607 -17.83 17.44 1.80
C SER A 607 -18.25 18.14 0.50
N LYS A 608 -18.47 19.46 0.53
CA LYS A 608 -18.85 20.24 -0.65
C LYS A 608 -17.65 20.84 -1.39
N PHE A 609 -16.44 20.69 -0.84
CA PHE A 609 -15.22 21.32 -1.36
C PHE A 609 -15.28 22.86 -1.45
N ASN A 610 -16.16 23.49 -0.66
CA ASN A 610 -16.32 24.94 -0.63
C ASN A 610 -15.27 25.60 0.29
N LYS A 611 -14.69 24.85 1.23
CA LYS A 611 -13.69 25.33 2.19
C LYS A 611 -12.38 24.58 1.99
N VAL A 612 -11.58 24.95 0.99
CA VAL A 612 -10.27 24.35 0.71
C VAL A 612 -9.18 25.14 1.44
N ILE A 613 -8.51 24.52 2.44
CA ILE A 613 -7.53 25.20 3.29
C ILE A 613 -6.17 24.50 3.21
N LYS A 614 -5.12 25.27 2.87
CA LYS A 614 -3.72 24.79 2.86
C LYS A 614 -3.26 24.46 4.29
N GLN A 615 -2.71 23.27 4.49
CA GLN A 615 -2.29 22.78 5.80
C GLN A 615 -0.78 22.69 5.99
N THR A 616 -0.03 22.54 4.90
CA THR A 616 1.44 22.42 4.90
C THR A 616 2.08 23.53 4.07
N ASP A 617 3.36 23.74 4.27
CA ASP A 617 4.18 24.66 3.48
C ASP A 617 5.63 24.15 3.48
N ALA A 618 5.91 23.15 2.64
CA ALA A 618 7.18 22.41 2.75
C ALA A 618 8.40 23.19 2.23
N ASN A 619 8.21 24.02 1.19
CA ASN A 619 9.30 24.66 0.45
C ASN A 619 9.13 26.18 0.26
N PRO A 620 8.94 26.99 1.33
CA PRO A 620 8.79 28.44 1.21
C PRO A 620 10.00 29.13 0.54
N GLN A 621 11.19 28.52 0.63
CA GLN A 621 12.42 29.02 0.02
C GLN A 621 12.36 29.08 -1.51
N GLN A 622 11.41 28.40 -2.17
CA GLN A 622 11.26 28.46 -3.63
C GLN A 622 11.09 29.90 -4.13
N THR A 623 10.49 30.78 -3.33
CA THR A 623 10.26 32.19 -3.68
C THR A 623 11.56 32.95 -3.96
N GLU A 624 12.69 32.50 -3.42
CA GLU A 624 14.03 33.06 -3.66
C GLU A 624 14.58 32.75 -5.06
N TYR A 625 13.96 31.82 -5.80
CA TYR A 625 14.48 31.30 -7.07
C TYR A 625 13.65 31.75 -8.27
N LYS A 626 14.34 31.90 -9.39
CA LYS A 626 13.72 32.07 -10.71
C LYS A 626 12.97 30.79 -11.04
N TRP A 627 11.64 30.87 -11.10
CA TRP A 627 10.79 29.73 -11.41
C TRP A 627 10.04 29.97 -12.71
N GLY A 628 10.12 29.01 -13.62
CA GLY A 628 9.45 29.06 -14.91
C GLY A 628 7.93 28.95 -14.80
N ASN A 629 7.28 28.95 -15.96
CA ASN A 629 5.87 28.61 -16.10
C ASN A 629 5.71 27.56 -17.20
N ARG A 630 4.54 26.93 -17.30
CA ARG A 630 4.25 25.98 -18.39
C ARG A 630 3.13 26.47 -19.26
N ILE A 631 3.21 26.13 -20.54
CA ILE A 631 2.11 26.23 -21.49
C ILE A 631 1.86 24.86 -22.11
N LEU A 632 0.59 24.55 -22.31
CA LEU A 632 0.17 23.36 -23.03
C LEU A 632 0.13 23.70 -24.52
N ILE A 633 0.73 22.85 -25.35
CA ILE A 633 0.69 22.98 -26.80
C ILE A 633 -0.01 21.78 -27.40
N GLU A 634 -0.70 21.99 -28.52
CA GLU A 634 -1.27 20.92 -29.33
C GLU A 634 -0.60 20.91 -30.70
N PHE A 635 -0.36 19.72 -31.23
CA PHE A 635 0.20 19.53 -32.55
C PHE A 635 -0.33 18.25 -33.20
N LYS A 636 -0.01 18.07 -34.48
CA LYS A 636 -0.24 16.81 -35.19
C LYS A 636 1.10 16.20 -35.54
N ASN A 637 1.23 14.89 -35.36
CA ASN A 637 2.39 14.17 -35.88
C ASN A 637 2.27 13.92 -37.40
N LYS A 638 3.25 13.20 -37.98
CA LYS A 638 3.28 12.92 -39.42
C LYS A 638 2.10 12.07 -39.91
N GLN A 639 1.51 11.27 -39.03
CA GLN A 639 0.35 10.42 -39.29
C GLN A 639 -0.98 11.18 -39.12
N GLY A 640 -0.94 12.43 -38.65
CA GLY A 640 -2.12 13.26 -38.42
C GLY A 640 -2.76 13.10 -37.04
N ASP A 641 -2.18 12.27 -36.17
CA ASP A 641 -2.66 12.08 -34.80
C ASP A 641 -2.53 13.38 -34.01
N ARG A 642 -3.61 13.78 -33.33
CA ARG A 642 -3.64 14.92 -32.41
C ARG A 642 -2.88 14.54 -31.14
N LEU A 643 -1.83 15.29 -30.81
CA LEU A 643 -0.98 15.09 -29.65
C LEU A 643 -0.81 16.40 -28.89
N GLN A 644 -0.36 16.29 -27.63
CA GLN A 644 -0.06 17.44 -26.80
C GLN A 644 1.41 17.47 -26.41
N GLY A 645 1.86 18.62 -25.95
CA GLY A 645 3.17 18.78 -25.37
C GLY A 645 3.13 19.81 -24.26
N THR A 646 4.03 19.69 -23.31
CA THR A 646 4.24 20.71 -22.30
C THR A 646 5.49 21.50 -22.64
N LEU A 647 5.36 22.82 -22.80
CA LEU A 647 6.50 23.72 -22.96
C LEU A 647 6.71 24.50 -21.66
N THR A 648 7.81 24.23 -20.98
CA THR A 648 8.26 25.04 -19.86
C THR A 648 8.99 26.27 -20.39
N LEU A 649 8.53 27.44 -19.95
CA LEU A 649 9.09 28.75 -20.25
C LEU A 649 10.10 29.17 -19.17
N PRO A 650 11.18 29.88 -19.54
CA PRO A 650 12.07 30.54 -18.59
C PRO A 650 11.34 31.44 -17.59
N ALA A 651 11.87 31.58 -16.37
CA ALA A 651 11.27 32.42 -15.32
C ALA A 651 11.05 33.88 -15.73
N ASN A 652 11.93 34.41 -16.57
CA ASN A 652 11.88 35.77 -17.11
C ASN A 652 11.59 35.76 -18.62
N TYR A 653 10.63 34.93 -19.04
CA TYR A 653 10.26 34.83 -20.44
C TYR A 653 9.72 36.16 -20.99
N GLU A 654 10.26 36.58 -22.13
CA GLU A 654 9.87 37.77 -22.88
C GLU A 654 9.40 37.34 -24.27
N LYS A 655 8.17 37.68 -24.62
CA LYS A 655 7.60 37.36 -25.94
C LYS A 655 8.44 38.00 -27.04
N GLY A 656 8.87 37.20 -28.02
CA GLY A 656 9.66 37.66 -29.18
C GLY A 656 11.18 37.54 -29.01
N LYS A 657 11.67 37.25 -27.79
CA LYS A 657 13.08 36.96 -27.53
C LYS A 657 13.40 35.50 -27.88
N LYS A 658 14.62 35.25 -28.38
CA LYS A 658 15.12 33.90 -28.65
C LYS A 658 15.74 33.29 -27.39
N TYR A 659 15.45 32.01 -27.17
CA TYR A 659 15.98 31.23 -26.05
C TYR A 659 16.51 29.88 -26.58
N PRO A 660 17.56 29.31 -25.96
CA PRO A 660 17.92 27.91 -26.23
C PRO A 660 16.79 26.99 -25.76
N MET A 661 16.59 25.87 -26.47
CA MET A 661 15.54 24.90 -26.16
C MET A 661 16.13 23.50 -25.98
N LEU A 662 15.71 22.84 -24.91
CA LEU A 662 15.92 21.41 -24.67
C LEU A 662 14.63 20.65 -25.02
N VAL A 663 14.76 19.50 -25.66
CA VAL A 663 13.63 18.63 -25.99
C VAL A 663 13.79 17.32 -25.24
N TYR A 664 12.85 17.02 -24.35
CA TYR A 664 12.77 15.76 -23.61
C TYR A 664 11.59 14.96 -24.14
N PHE A 665 11.85 13.90 -24.89
CA PHE A 665 10.83 13.06 -25.51
C PHE A 665 10.87 11.66 -24.90
N TYR A 666 9.73 11.21 -24.38
CA TYR A 666 9.56 9.90 -23.77
C TYR A 666 8.07 9.60 -23.69
N GLU A 667 7.55 8.62 -24.45
CA GLU A 667 6.13 8.22 -24.43
C GLU A 667 5.16 9.42 -24.48
N LYS A 668 4.03 9.35 -23.76
CA LYS A 668 3.12 10.49 -23.51
C LYS A 668 3.40 11.07 -22.13
N VAL A 669 3.89 12.32 -22.07
CA VAL A 669 4.32 13.01 -20.84
C VAL A 669 3.59 14.33 -20.60
N SER A 670 2.69 14.74 -21.50
CA SER A 670 1.83 15.91 -21.33
C SER A 670 0.88 15.75 -20.14
N ASN A 671 0.61 14.52 -19.70
CA ASN A 671 -0.10 14.26 -18.45
C ASN A 671 0.61 14.82 -17.21
N GLN A 672 1.91 15.09 -17.30
CA GLN A 672 2.70 15.73 -16.25
C GLN A 672 2.65 17.25 -16.30
N HIS A 673 1.77 17.87 -17.11
CA HIS A 673 1.68 19.33 -17.29
C HIS A 673 1.67 20.10 -15.96
N ASN A 674 0.81 19.67 -15.03
CA ASN A 674 0.66 20.27 -13.71
C ASN A 674 1.58 19.67 -12.64
N ARG A 675 2.45 18.72 -12.98
CA ARG A 675 3.37 18.12 -12.01
C ARG A 675 4.45 19.11 -11.61
N TYR A 676 4.68 19.25 -10.30
CA TYR A 676 5.75 20.06 -9.77
C TYR A 676 7.11 19.46 -10.13
N SER A 677 7.98 20.28 -10.72
CA SER A 677 9.36 19.87 -11.03
C SER A 677 10.23 19.99 -9.80
N MET A 678 10.17 18.99 -8.93
CA MET A 678 10.93 18.92 -7.69
C MET A 678 12.44 18.85 -7.96
N PRO A 679 13.26 19.77 -7.42
CA PRO A 679 14.72 19.64 -7.44
C PRO A 679 15.14 18.47 -6.55
N ALA A 680 15.82 17.47 -7.11
CA ALA A 680 16.21 16.26 -6.40
C ALA A 680 17.39 15.55 -7.09
N TYR A 681 18.10 14.67 -6.39
CA TYR A 681 19.11 13.83 -7.04
C TYR A 681 18.41 12.65 -7.75
N ASP A 682 18.13 12.80 -9.05
CA ASP A 682 17.51 11.79 -9.91
C ASP A 682 18.25 11.68 -11.26
N ASP A 683 18.00 10.62 -12.02
CA ASP A 683 18.52 10.42 -13.38
C ASP A 683 17.71 11.19 -14.46
N ARG A 684 16.58 11.78 -14.07
CA ARG A 684 15.69 12.56 -14.94
C ARG A 684 16.02 14.06 -14.94
N PRO A 685 15.78 14.77 -16.05
CA PRO A 685 15.95 16.21 -16.09
C PRO A 685 14.94 16.94 -15.18
N HIS A 686 15.38 17.97 -14.48
CA HIS A 686 14.54 18.84 -13.66
C HIS A 686 14.20 20.13 -14.42
N MET A 687 13.00 20.18 -14.99
CA MET A 687 12.55 21.26 -15.88
C MET A 687 12.57 22.64 -15.20
N SER A 688 12.38 22.68 -13.89
CA SER A 688 12.50 23.89 -13.06
C SER A 688 13.92 24.46 -13.05
N GLU A 689 14.97 23.64 -13.01
CA GLU A 689 16.37 24.09 -13.05
C GLU A 689 16.70 24.72 -14.39
N TYR A 690 16.42 24.02 -15.50
CA TYR A 690 16.68 24.54 -16.85
C TYR A 690 15.89 25.82 -17.14
N ALA A 691 14.63 25.90 -16.70
CA ALA A 691 13.84 27.12 -16.83
C ALA A 691 14.37 28.27 -15.96
N SER A 692 14.94 27.96 -14.80
CA SER A 692 15.64 28.92 -13.94
C SER A 692 16.87 29.50 -14.65
N ASP A 693 17.59 28.66 -15.39
CA ASP A 693 18.80 28.99 -16.14
C ASP A 693 18.53 29.56 -17.55
N GLY A 694 17.27 29.83 -17.89
CA GLY A 694 16.92 30.55 -19.11
C GLY A 694 16.61 29.67 -20.33
N TYR A 695 16.44 28.36 -20.17
CA TYR A 695 16.09 27.45 -21.26
C TYR A 695 14.58 27.28 -21.41
N LEU A 696 14.13 27.14 -22.65
CA LEU A 696 12.87 26.50 -22.97
C LEU A 696 13.04 24.98 -22.81
N VAL A 697 12.05 24.30 -22.25
CA VAL A 697 12.04 22.83 -22.18
C VAL A 697 10.75 22.29 -22.77
N LEU A 698 10.84 21.62 -23.92
CA LEU A 698 9.72 20.99 -24.60
C LEU A 698 9.64 19.51 -24.23
N MET A 699 8.47 19.10 -23.74
CA MET A 699 8.11 17.71 -23.47
C MET A 699 6.94 17.32 -24.39
N PRO A 700 7.18 16.89 -25.64
CA PRO A 700 6.14 16.50 -26.56
C PRO A 700 5.72 15.05 -26.31
N ASP A 701 4.42 14.77 -26.44
CA ASP A 701 3.96 13.39 -26.50
C ASP A 701 4.45 12.73 -27.80
N ILE A 702 4.85 11.48 -27.69
CA ILE A 702 5.13 10.59 -28.81
C ILE A 702 4.20 9.38 -28.73
N LYS A 703 3.93 8.80 -29.90
CA LYS A 703 3.12 7.60 -30.05
C LYS A 703 3.90 6.57 -30.84
N TYR A 704 3.96 5.35 -30.35
CA TYR A 704 4.60 4.27 -31.07
C TYR A 704 3.65 3.71 -32.14
N TYR A 705 4.26 3.23 -33.22
CA TYR A 705 3.57 2.51 -34.29
C TYR A 705 4.32 1.20 -34.52
N GLU A 706 3.59 0.14 -34.80
CA GLU A 706 4.21 -1.08 -35.32
C GLU A 706 4.89 -0.76 -36.66
N GLY A 707 6.14 -1.20 -36.78
CA GLY A 707 7.03 -0.93 -37.91
C GLY A 707 7.13 -2.09 -38.89
#